data_AF-A0A6V7X3W6-F1
#
_entry.id   AF-A0A6V7X3W6-F1
#
_cell.length_a   1.000
_cell.length_b   1.000
_cell.length_c   1.000
_cell.angle_alpha   90.00
_cell.angle_beta   90.00
_cell.angle_gamma   90.00
#
_symmetry.space_group_name_H-M   'P 1'
#
loop_
_entity.id
_entity.type
_entity.pdbx_description
1 polymer ?
#
loop_
_entity_poly.entity_id
_entity_poly.type
_entity_poly.pdbx_seq_one_letter_code
_entity_poly.pdbx_strand_id
1 'polypeptide(L)'
;MRRCFLPENWLVHSPEGGFLRGRRASAESQRYIKLFEMENKEAEGKVRGAQWAIGEANVEDCGYRLDGLWYRIPPLRPLAIEYNGCYYHGCPQCFPIRDQRLAGGRTAEELYERTQSRLYELEQQGYSLHVVWGHEMKERLRFNQQLKRTWNEIDVVRPMDPRKDCLRGGRTEPFKLHHICKPDEEIIYIDIVSLYPYVMKAREFPIGYPDVLTRETLTQPPNAILPWTHPRHNRYKGLLLVRVLPPTSMNGLPPLLGYRTHDGRLTFPLCSSCADNKQQQQCRHSMKQRSWISGYTHVELNKALELGYQILDIYEVWNYDRWDPELFKGYVNTFVGLKQQASGWPENCDSQEARNRYIAEFDRVEGIRMDPAKVEINPGLRMIAKILANSLWGKLAQRVGTTEVKYARTPEEFHQLLEDPTLETLDFEHVSEFMDRCVVRKKEEFAKPPDTNCLHVAAFVTSYARLHLYKYMEEVKQINGQLLYCDTDSIFYVKKCGGNFVGEGEALGQMKREHLGRKILEFVSGGPKNYGFRHVDAATGRDERAELKIRSFPLSYATHQLINFQTMKQLVICQFNIDGEIDDMASENCILDSNNIISVEFPQIGRTTRSDLYTIMARKDYRVCFEKGRIRPNMETLPFGHGNVLEQQQQQEDQIIHQPHVQVQQHPILDLQAIPGSSNWTDVDYLRRYR
;
A
#
# COMPACT_ATOMS: atom_id res chain seq x y z
N MET A 1 -9.61 8.51 29.02
CA MET A 1 -8.20 8.14 28.78
C MET A 1 -7.52 8.96 27.68
N ARG A 2 -8.00 9.02 26.42
CA ARG A 2 -7.35 9.83 25.37
C ARG A 2 -7.17 11.32 25.77
N ARG A 3 -8.22 11.93 26.32
CA ARG A 3 -8.22 13.32 26.84
C ARG A 3 -7.20 13.57 27.97
N CYS A 4 -6.69 12.51 28.61
CA CYS A 4 -5.70 12.62 29.67
C CYS A 4 -4.27 12.81 29.13
N PHE A 5 -4.04 12.52 27.85
CA PHE A 5 -2.70 12.50 27.26
C PHE A 5 -2.57 13.35 26.00
N LEU A 6 -3.64 13.49 25.21
CA LEU A 6 -3.61 14.24 23.96
C LEU A 6 -4.23 15.63 24.16
N PRO A 7 -3.53 16.72 23.78
CA PRO A 7 -4.07 18.07 23.84
C PRO A 7 -5.35 18.22 23.02
N GLU A 8 -6.27 19.06 23.50
CA GLU A 8 -7.47 19.41 22.74
C GLU A 8 -7.09 20.15 21.46
N ASN A 9 -7.78 19.87 20.35
CA ASN A 9 -7.60 20.53 19.04
C ASN A 9 -6.25 20.28 18.32
N TRP A 10 -5.41 19.34 18.80
CA TRP A 10 -4.13 19.03 18.13
C TRP A 10 -4.29 18.07 16.95
N LEU A 11 -5.20 17.10 17.08
CA LEU A 11 -5.45 16.08 16.06
C LEU A 11 -6.67 16.43 15.24
N VAL A 12 -6.50 16.44 13.92
CA VAL A 12 -7.58 16.71 12.98
C VAL A 12 -8.22 15.41 12.52
N HIS A 13 -9.54 15.39 12.54
CA HIS A 13 -10.29 14.28 11.99
C HIS A 13 -10.11 14.25 10.45
N SER A 14 -9.56 13.16 9.92
CA SER A 14 -9.44 12.97 8.46
C SER A 14 -10.75 12.43 7.88
N PRO A 15 -11.40 13.12 6.93
CA PRO A 15 -12.61 12.60 6.30
C PRO A 15 -12.32 11.30 5.56
N GLU A 16 -13.21 10.31 5.68
CA GLU A 16 -13.16 9.08 4.87
C GLU A 16 -13.26 9.45 3.39
N GLY A 17 -12.36 8.90 2.56
CA GLY A 17 -12.25 9.26 1.14
C GLY A 17 -11.40 10.50 0.84
N GLY A 18 -10.87 11.19 1.87
CA GLY A 18 -9.98 12.34 1.71
C GLY A 18 -10.67 13.71 1.75
N PHE A 19 -9.89 14.79 1.88
CA PHE A 19 -10.40 16.17 1.93
C PHE A 19 -11.12 16.59 0.64
N LEU A 20 -10.74 15.98 -0.49
CA LEU A 20 -11.29 16.30 -1.80
C LEU A 20 -12.34 15.29 -2.28
N ARG A 21 -12.85 14.40 -1.41
CA ARG A 21 -13.83 13.35 -1.75
C ARG A 21 -15.13 13.84 -2.42
N GLY A 22 -15.48 15.11 -2.22
CA GLY A 22 -16.65 15.73 -2.83
C GLY A 22 -16.49 16.03 -4.32
N ARG A 23 -15.27 15.92 -4.86
CA ARG A 23 -14.95 16.13 -6.28
C ARG A 23 -15.21 14.83 -7.04
N ARG A 24 -16.40 14.71 -7.59
CA ARG A 24 -16.85 13.54 -8.35
C ARG A 24 -16.81 13.88 -9.84
N ALA A 25 -15.82 13.36 -10.56
CA ALA A 25 -15.80 13.37 -12.03
C ALA A 25 -15.77 11.93 -12.56
N SER A 26 -16.50 11.68 -13.65
CA SER A 26 -16.48 10.37 -14.30
C SER A 26 -15.09 10.03 -14.83
N ALA A 27 -14.74 8.74 -14.83
CA ALA A 27 -13.45 8.28 -15.35
C ALA A 27 -13.29 8.62 -16.83
N GLU A 28 -14.38 8.52 -17.59
CA GLU A 28 -14.45 8.84 -19.00
C GLU A 28 -14.23 10.33 -19.25
N SER A 29 -14.85 11.22 -18.47
CA SER A 29 -14.64 12.66 -18.59
C SER A 29 -13.19 13.04 -18.31
N GLN A 30 -12.59 12.49 -17.24
CA GLN A 30 -11.17 12.72 -16.93
C GLN A 30 -10.23 12.25 -18.04
N ARG A 31 -10.50 11.07 -18.63
CA ARG A 31 -9.73 10.58 -19.78
C ARG A 31 -9.89 11.49 -20.99
N TYR A 32 -11.11 11.95 -21.24
CA TYR A 32 -11.41 12.83 -22.35
C TYR A 32 -10.71 14.18 -22.24
N ILE A 33 -10.75 14.82 -21.06
CA ILE A 33 -10.05 16.08 -20.81
C ILE A 33 -8.55 15.90 -21.04
N LYS A 34 -7.96 14.81 -20.56
CA LYS A 34 -6.52 14.60 -20.76
C LYS A 34 -6.18 14.33 -22.22
N LEU A 35 -7.02 13.58 -22.93
CA LEU A 35 -6.88 13.37 -24.37
C LEU A 35 -6.98 14.71 -25.12
N PHE A 36 -7.94 15.56 -24.76
CA PHE A 36 -8.12 16.88 -25.33
C PHE A 36 -6.86 17.75 -25.17
N GLU A 37 -6.24 17.76 -23.98
CA GLU A 37 -4.95 18.44 -23.76
C GLU A 37 -3.82 17.87 -24.64
N MET A 38 -3.78 16.56 -24.85
CA MET A 38 -2.77 15.93 -25.71
C MET A 38 -2.97 16.28 -27.19
N GLU A 39 -4.23 16.39 -27.64
CA GLU A 39 -4.59 16.83 -28.99
C GLU A 39 -4.39 18.34 -29.18
N ASN A 40 -4.45 19.14 -28.10
CA ASN A 40 -4.37 20.60 -28.10
C ASN A 40 -3.24 21.10 -27.18
N LYS A 41 -2.00 21.13 -27.67
CA LYS A 41 -0.82 21.53 -26.88
C LYS A 41 -0.94 22.88 -26.16
N GLU A 42 -1.68 23.84 -26.71
CA GLU A 42 -1.88 25.13 -26.07
C GLU A 42 -2.71 25.05 -24.77
N ALA A 43 -3.56 24.04 -24.66
CA ALA A 43 -4.42 23.77 -23.51
C ALA A 43 -3.74 22.89 -22.45
N GLU A 44 -2.56 22.32 -22.75
CA GLU A 44 -1.88 21.39 -21.86
C GLU A 44 -1.61 21.99 -20.47
N GLY A 45 -2.18 21.38 -19.43
CA GLY A 45 -2.04 21.84 -18.04
C GLY A 45 -2.85 23.09 -17.71
N LYS A 46 -3.66 23.60 -18.64
CA LYS A 46 -4.48 24.82 -18.48
C LYS A 46 -5.98 24.54 -18.45
N VAL A 47 -6.40 23.30 -18.66
CA VAL A 47 -7.81 22.91 -18.54
C VAL A 47 -8.12 22.66 -17.07
N ARG A 48 -8.92 23.56 -16.48
CA ARG A 48 -9.46 23.41 -15.12
C ARG A 48 -10.46 22.26 -15.10
N GLY A 49 -10.30 21.32 -14.19
CA GLY A 49 -11.23 20.21 -13.97
C GLY A 49 -11.22 19.71 -12.53
N ALA A 50 -11.81 18.55 -12.27
CA ALA A 50 -11.94 18.00 -10.91
C ALA A 50 -10.62 17.83 -10.13
N GLN A 51 -9.48 17.75 -10.83
CA GLN A 51 -8.15 17.60 -10.24
C GLN A 51 -7.51 18.92 -9.75
N TRP A 52 -8.10 20.09 -10.03
CA TRP A 52 -7.58 21.41 -9.64
C TRP A 52 -7.96 21.81 -8.21
N ALA A 53 -7.23 22.74 -7.58
CA ALA A 53 -7.38 23.11 -6.16
C ALA A 53 -8.77 23.70 -5.86
N ILE A 54 -9.34 24.39 -6.83
CA ILE A 54 -10.67 24.99 -6.82
C ILE A 54 -11.75 24.05 -7.39
N GLY A 55 -11.39 22.82 -7.76
CA GLY A 55 -12.27 21.82 -8.36
C GLY A 55 -12.76 22.18 -9.77
N GLU A 56 -13.79 21.46 -10.22
CA GLU A 56 -14.56 21.79 -11.42
C GLU A 56 -14.98 23.27 -11.41
N ALA A 57 -15.01 23.88 -12.59
CA ALA A 57 -15.44 25.26 -12.70
C ALA A 57 -16.94 25.35 -12.38
N ASN A 58 -17.27 26.12 -11.35
CA ASN A 58 -18.65 26.49 -11.07
C ASN A 58 -18.93 27.83 -11.76
N VAL A 59 -19.96 27.86 -12.59
CA VAL A 59 -20.37 29.07 -13.29
C VAL A 59 -21.28 29.88 -12.38
N GLU A 60 -20.82 31.07 -11.96
CA GLU A 60 -21.37 31.82 -10.83
C GLU A 60 -22.87 32.11 -10.93
N ASP A 61 -23.37 32.43 -12.12
CA ASP A 61 -24.76 32.85 -12.32
C ASP A 61 -25.77 31.68 -12.33
N CYS A 62 -25.37 30.50 -12.78
CA CYS A 62 -26.27 29.33 -12.94
C CYS A 62 -25.94 28.16 -11.99
N GLY A 63 -24.79 28.18 -11.32
CA GLY A 63 -24.36 27.15 -10.38
C GLY A 63 -23.92 25.83 -11.03
N TYR A 64 -23.76 25.79 -12.36
CA TYR A 64 -23.35 24.59 -13.08
C TYR A 64 -21.87 24.27 -12.90
N ARG A 65 -21.56 22.99 -12.70
CA ARG A 65 -20.19 22.48 -12.62
C ARG A 65 -19.76 21.89 -13.95
N LEU A 66 -18.74 22.47 -14.56
CA LEU A 66 -18.19 22.04 -15.84
C LEU A 66 -17.16 20.92 -15.64
N ASP A 67 -17.23 19.91 -16.51
CA ASP A 67 -16.23 18.83 -16.55
C ASP A 67 -14.81 19.38 -16.78
N GLY A 68 -14.65 20.27 -17.78
CA GLY A 68 -13.42 20.98 -18.09
C GLY A 68 -13.67 22.44 -18.47
N LEU A 69 -12.78 23.35 -18.08
CA LEU A 69 -12.81 24.76 -18.50
C LEU A 69 -11.42 25.26 -18.87
N TRP A 70 -11.27 25.76 -20.09
CA TRP A 70 -10.04 26.37 -20.57
C TRP A 70 -10.23 27.88 -20.78
N TYR A 71 -9.57 28.68 -19.94
CA TYR A 71 -9.52 30.13 -20.12
C TYR A 71 -8.58 30.48 -21.27
N ARG A 72 -9.16 30.86 -22.41
CA ARG A 72 -8.42 31.28 -23.60
C ARG A 72 -8.12 32.77 -23.56
N ILE A 73 -7.07 33.18 -24.26
CA ILE A 73 -6.65 34.59 -24.32
C ILE A 73 -7.68 35.35 -25.18
N PRO A 74 -8.15 36.53 -24.72
CA PRO A 74 -9.00 37.40 -25.53
C PRO A 74 -8.42 37.65 -26.93
N PRO A 75 -9.24 37.68 -28.00
CA PRO A 75 -10.71 37.79 -28.01
C PRO A 75 -11.45 36.45 -27.90
N LEU A 76 -10.76 35.33 -27.70
CA LEU A 76 -11.41 34.03 -27.60
C LEU A 76 -12.17 33.89 -26.28
N ARG A 77 -13.43 33.46 -26.36
CA ARG A 77 -14.25 33.11 -25.18
C ARG A 77 -13.64 31.94 -24.41
N PRO A 78 -13.83 31.82 -23.09
CA PRO A 78 -13.48 30.61 -22.37
C PRO A 78 -14.16 29.38 -22.99
N LEU A 79 -13.45 28.25 -23.09
CA LEU A 79 -13.97 27.01 -23.67
C LEU A 79 -14.40 26.05 -22.55
N ALA A 80 -15.71 25.82 -22.43
CA ALA A 80 -16.28 24.80 -21.56
C ALA A 80 -16.32 23.46 -22.31
N ILE A 81 -15.74 22.43 -21.71
CA ILE A 81 -15.64 21.07 -22.24
C ILE A 81 -16.58 20.19 -21.41
N GLU A 82 -17.50 19.50 -22.07
CA GLU A 82 -18.53 18.65 -21.43
C GLU A 82 -18.50 17.24 -22.01
N TYR A 83 -18.38 16.23 -21.15
CA TYR A 83 -18.49 14.83 -21.55
C TYR A 83 -19.87 14.25 -21.16
N ASN A 84 -20.77 14.22 -22.13
CA ASN A 84 -22.14 13.78 -21.93
C ASN A 84 -22.24 12.25 -21.94
N GLY A 85 -22.21 11.64 -20.76
CA GLY A 85 -22.55 10.23 -20.58
C GLY A 85 -24.00 9.96 -21.01
N CYS A 86 -24.20 9.16 -22.06
CA CYS A 86 -25.50 9.00 -22.72
C CYS A 86 -26.66 8.63 -21.76
N TYR A 87 -26.41 7.76 -20.79
CA TYR A 87 -27.41 7.31 -19.80
C TYR A 87 -27.81 8.43 -18.82
N TYR A 88 -26.87 9.30 -18.46
CA TYR A 88 -27.07 10.39 -17.52
C TYR A 88 -27.66 11.65 -18.17
N HIS A 89 -27.48 11.81 -19.48
CA HIS A 89 -27.85 13.00 -20.25
C HIS A 89 -28.94 12.74 -21.31
N GLY A 90 -29.53 11.54 -21.35
CA GLY A 90 -30.69 11.25 -22.19
C GLY A 90 -30.43 11.24 -23.71
N CYS A 91 -29.26 10.78 -24.17
CA CYS A 91 -28.86 10.83 -25.59
C CYS A 91 -29.95 10.32 -26.55
N PRO A 92 -30.40 11.11 -27.54
CA PRO A 92 -31.49 10.73 -28.45
C PRO A 92 -31.15 9.52 -29.34
N GLN A 93 -29.88 9.37 -29.73
CA GLN A 93 -29.43 8.25 -30.57
C GLN A 93 -29.34 6.93 -29.78
N CYS A 94 -28.88 6.97 -28.53
CA CYS A 94 -28.76 5.75 -27.71
C CYS A 94 -30.09 5.35 -27.06
N PHE A 95 -30.98 6.31 -26.83
CA PHE A 95 -32.24 6.13 -26.11
C PHE A 95 -33.39 6.70 -26.95
N PRO A 96 -33.78 6.02 -28.06
CA PRO A 96 -34.81 6.51 -28.96
C PRO A 96 -36.21 6.47 -28.35
N ILE A 97 -36.44 5.57 -27.39
CA ILE A 97 -37.67 5.51 -26.58
C ILE A 97 -37.57 6.61 -25.50
N ARG A 98 -38.28 7.71 -25.68
CA ARG A 98 -38.04 8.96 -24.93
C ARG A 98 -38.67 8.97 -23.52
N ASP A 99 -39.68 8.14 -23.30
CA ASP A 99 -40.38 7.92 -22.03
C ASP A 99 -39.69 6.89 -21.11
N GLN A 100 -38.69 6.15 -21.60
CA GLN A 100 -37.95 5.19 -20.79
C GLN A 100 -37.23 5.88 -19.61
N ARG A 101 -37.22 5.22 -18.45
CA ARG A 101 -36.63 5.75 -17.21
C ARG A 101 -35.13 5.43 -17.15
N LEU A 102 -34.31 6.46 -17.00
CA LEU A 102 -32.84 6.40 -16.95
C LEU A 102 -32.32 6.86 -15.58
N ALA A 103 -31.20 7.61 -15.56
CA ALA A 103 -30.53 8.05 -14.36
C ALA A 103 -31.47 8.84 -13.43
N GLY A 104 -31.48 8.45 -12.15
CA GLY A 104 -32.30 9.10 -11.12
C GLY A 104 -33.81 8.93 -11.34
N GLY A 105 -34.24 7.93 -12.11
CA GLY A 105 -35.66 7.65 -12.36
C GLY A 105 -36.35 8.68 -13.25
N ARG A 106 -35.60 9.50 -14.00
CA ARG A 106 -36.13 10.50 -14.95
C ARG A 106 -36.30 9.90 -16.33
N THR A 107 -37.19 10.45 -17.15
CA THR A 107 -37.33 9.99 -18.54
C THR A 107 -36.12 10.41 -19.38
N ALA A 108 -35.87 9.71 -20.48
CA ALA A 108 -34.79 10.08 -21.39
C ALA A 108 -35.00 11.48 -21.99
N GLU A 109 -36.24 11.89 -22.24
CA GLU A 109 -36.59 13.25 -22.69
C GLU A 109 -36.27 14.30 -21.64
N GLU A 110 -36.71 14.11 -20.39
CA GLU A 110 -36.46 15.05 -19.29
C GLU A 110 -34.95 15.28 -19.08
N LEU A 111 -34.13 14.23 -19.19
CA LEU A 111 -32.67 14.36 -19.05
C LEU A 111 -32.04 15.11 -20.23
N TYR A 112 -32.54 14.88 -21.44
CA TYR A 112 -32.05 15.54 -22.64
C TYR A 112 -32.40 17.03 -22.65
N GLU A 113 -33.66 17.38 -22.38
CA GLU A 113 -34.11 18.77 -22.28
C GLU A 113 -33.28 19.55 -21.26
N ARG A 114 -33.08 18.98 -20.06
CA ARG A 114 -32.22 19.61 -19.02
C ARG A 114 -30.78 19.78 -19.49
N THR A 115 -30.25 18.82 -20.23
CA THR A 115 -28.90 18.92 -20.80
C THR A 115 -28.84 20.05 -21.83
N GLN A 116 -29.82 20.14 -22.74
CA GLN A 116 -29.87 21.21 -23.74
C GLN A 116 -30.07 22.59 -23.12
N SER A 117 -30.96 22.75 -22.15
CA SER A 117 -31.15 24.02 -21.44
C SER A 117 -29.86 24.46 -20.75
N ARG A 118 -29.15 23.54 -20.09
CA ARG A 118 -27.84 23.83 -19.48
C ARG A 118 -26.83 24.31 -20.52
N LEU A 119 -26.71 23.63 -21.66
CA LEU A 119 -25.75 24.02 -22.71
C LEU A 119 -26.11 25.41 -23.27
N TYR A 120 -27.39 25.66 -23.56
CA TYR A 120 -27.86 26.96 -24.03
C TYR A 120 -27.51 28.09 -23.05
N GLU A 121 -27.77 27.91 -21.76
CA GLU A 121 -27.45 28.90 -20.71
C GLU A 121 -25.94 29.21 -20.64
N LEU A 122 -25.08 28.20 -20.78
CA LEU A 122 -23.63 28.39 -20.81
C LEU A 122 -23.17 29.24 -22.01
N GLU A 123 -23.77 29.03 -23.19
CA GLU A 123 -23.46 29.87 -24.36
C GLU A 123 -23.91 31.33 -24.16
N GLN A 124 -25.07 31.54 -23.55
CA GLN A 124 -25.58 32.89 -23.24
C GLN A 124 -24.68 33.63 -22.25
N GLN A 125 -24.04 32.92 -21.34
CA GLN A 125 -23.07 33.47 -20.39
C GLN A 125 -21.67 33.70 -20.99
N GLY A 126 -21.51 33.53 -22.31
CA GLY A 126 -20.30 33.89 -23.03
C GLY A 126 -19.24 32.79 -23.07
N TYR A 127 -19.59 31.54 -22.77
CA TYR A 127 -18.70 30.40 -22.98
C TYR A 127 -18.81 29.88 -24.43
N SER A 128 -17.70 29.39 -24.97
CA SER A 128 -17.73 28.47 -26.12
C SER A 128 -17.87 27.05 -25.59
N LEU A 129 -18.67 26.22 -26.27
CA LEU A 129 -18.87 24.83 -25.85
C LEU A 129 -18.10 23.84 -26.71
N HIS A 130 -17.54 22.83 -26.07
CA HIS A 130 -16.98 21.64 -26.69
C HIS A 130 -17.60 20.40 -26.03
N VAL A 131 -18.70 19.92 -26.62
CA VAL A 131 -19.50 18.82 -26.07
C VAL A 131 -19.17 17.53 -26.80
N VAL A 132 -18.90 16.46 -26.06
CA VAL A 132 -18.71 15.12 -26.63
C VAL A 132 -19.63 14.13 -25.97
N TRP A 133 -20.36 13.36 -26.77
CA TRP A 133 -21.20 12.30 -26.24
C TRP A 133 -20.41 11.01 -26.03
N GLY A 134 -20.74 10.28 -24.97
CA GLY A 134 -20.04 9.04 -24.64
C GLY A 134 -20.15 7.95 -25.70
N HIS A 135 -21.16 7.97 -26.57
CA HIS A 135 -21.27 7.02 -27.68
C HIS A 135 -20.38 7.39 -28.87
N GLU A 136 -20.25 8.68 -29.20
CA GLU A 136 -19.33 9.19 -30.22
C GLU A 136 -17.89 8.84 -29.86
N MET A 137 -17.51 9.02 -28.59
CA MET A 137 -16.17 8.64 -28.14
C MET A 137 -15.96 7.13 -28.24
N LYS A 138 -16.94 6.31 -27.84
CA LYS A 138 -16.88 4.85 -28.00
C LYS A 138 -16.72 4.45 -29.46
N GLU A 139 -17.38 5.13 -30.38
CA GLU A 139 -17.27 4.90 -31.82
C GLU A 139 -15.89 5.30 -32.36
N ARG A 140 -15.37 6.48 -31.99
CA ARG A 140 -13.99 6.90 -32.29
C ARG A 140 -12.97 5.86 -31.83
N LEU A 141 -13.13 5.32 -30.63
CA LEU A 141 -12.25 4.28 -30.07
C LEU A 141 -12.39 2.92 -30.77
N ARG A 142 -13.53 2.63 -31.40
CA ARG A 142 -13.71 1.39 -32.19
C ARG A 142 -12.96 1.46 -33.51
N PHE A 143 -13.05 2.59 -34.21
CA PHE A 143 -12.46 2.75 -35.54
C PHE A 143 -11.00 3.19 -35.55
N ASN A 144 -10.50 3.81 -34.47
CA ASN A 144 -9.11 4.22 -34.34
C ASN A 144 -8.38 3.43 -33.25
N GLN A 145 -7.64 2.39 -33.64
CA GLN A 145 -6.88 1.55 -32.70
C GLN A 145 -5.77 2.32 -31.97
N GLN A 146 -5.13 3.29 -32.63
CA GLN A 146 -4.07 4.09 -32.01
C GLN A 146 -4.64 5.02 -30.93
N LEU A 147 -5.80 5.62 -31.19
CA LEU A 147 -6.54 6.40 -30.21
C LEU A 147 -6.98 5.52 -29.03
N LYS A 148 -7.45 4.30 -29.30
CA LYS A 148 -7.82 3.34 -28.25
C LYS A 148 -6.65 2.98 -27.34
N ARG A 149 -5.44 2.80 -27.89
CA ARG A 149 -4.22 2.58 -27.10
C ARG A 149 -3.93 3.79 -26.22
N THR A 150 -3.92 4.99 -26.81
CA THR A 150 -3.69 6.25 -26.09
C THR A 150 -4.71 6.47 -24.97
N TRP A 151 -6.00 6.24 -25.23
CA TRP A 151 -7.08 6.36 -24.25
C TRP A 151 -6.90 5.42 -23.06
N ASN A 152 -6.52 4.17 -23.31
CA ASN A 152 -6.30 3.18 -22.27
C ASN A 152 -5.02 3.45 -21.46
N GLU A 153 -4.09 4.21 -22.04
CA GLU A 153 -2.87 4.66 -21.39
C GLU A 153 -3.05 5.90 -20.51
N ILE A 154 -4.20 6.59 -20.57
CA ILE A 154 -4.49 7.74 -19.73
C ILE A 154 -4.92 7.26 -18.33
N ASP A 155 -4.18 7.68 -17.32
CA ASP A 155 -4.49 7.41 -15.94
C ASP A 155 -5.67 8.25 -15.43
N VAL A 156 -6.59 7.59 -14.74
CA VAL A 156 -7.70 8.26 -14.04
C VAL A 156 -7.32 8.34 -12.57
N VAL A 157 -6.99 9.54 -12.13
CA VAL A 157 -6.53 9.76 -10.76
C VAL A 157 -7.65 10.36 -9.94
N ARG A 158 -8.14 9.56 -8.99
CA ARG A 158 -9.08 10.00 -7.97
C ARG A 158 -8.34 10.78 -6.87
N PRO A 159 -9.03 11.68 -6.15
CA PRO A 159 -8.51 12.25 -4.91
C PRO A 159 -7.93 11.22 -3.96
N MET A 160 -6.89 11.63 -3.22
CA MET A 160 -6.20 10.77 -2.27
C MET A 160 -7.14 10.36 -1.14
N ASP A 161 -7.30 9.05 -0.97
CA ASP A 161 -7.98 8.44 0.16
C ASP A 161 -6.92 7.85 1.11
N PRO A 162 -6.65 8.46 2.28
CA PRO A 162 -5.62 7.98 3.18
C PRO A 162 -5.80 6.52 3.60
N ARG A 163 -7.03 6.01 3.68
CA ARG A 163 -7.30 4.63 4.09
C ARG A 163 -6.94 3.64 2.99
N LYS A 164 -7.32 3.94 1.76
CA LYS A 164 -7.08 3.05 0.60
C LYS A 164 -5.66 3.18 0.08
N ASP A 165 -5.16 4.41 0.00
CA ASP A 165 -3.92 4.74 -0.71
C ASP A 165 -2.70 4.78 0.22
N CYS A 166 -2.82 5.32 1.44
CA CYS A 166 -1.66 5.53 2.34
C CYS A 166 -1.52 4.46 3.43
N LEU A 167 -2.63 4.05 4.04
CA LEU A 167 -2.63 3.17 5.22
C LEU A 167 -2.32 1.72 4.82
N ARG A 168 -1.17 1.24 5.28
CA ARG A 168 -0.70 -0.14 5.13
C ARG A 168 -0.39 -0.73 6.51
N GLY A 169 -0.45 -2.06 6.63
CA GLY A 169 -0.09 -2.76 7.87
C GLY A 169 1.42 -2.96 8.02
N GLY A 170 1.79 -3.87 8.92
CA GLY A 170 3.16 -4.39 9.00
C GLY A 170 3.56 -5.18 7.75
N ARG A 171 4.87 -5.39 7.59
CA ARG A 171 5.42 -6.25 6.53
C ARG A 171 5.41 -7.69 7.00
N THR A 172 4.87 -8.61 6.19
CA THR A 172 4.99 -10.05 6.42
C THR A 172 5.36 -10.72 5.11
N GLU A 173 6.54 -11.34 5.06
CA GLU A 173 7.11 -11.88 3.82
C GLU A 173 8.17 -12.95 4.09
N PRO A 174 8.05 -14.13 3.46
CA PRO A 174 9.16 -15.07 3.35
C PRO A 174 10.10 -14.66 2.21
N PHE A 175 11.39 -14.62 2.51
CA PHE A 175 12.50 -14.39 1.56
C PHE A 175 13.12 -15.72 1.09
N LYS A 176 12.92 -16.79 1.88
CA LYS A 176 13.29 -18.16 1.54
C LYS A 176 12.29 -19.12 2.17
N LEU A 177 11.80 -20.09 1.41
CA LEU A 177 10.74 -21.01 1.87
C LEU A 177 11.28 -22.19 2.67
N HIS A 178 12.55 -22.56 2.49
CA HIS A 178 13.18 -23.64 3.26
C HIS A 178 14.68 -23.41 3.37
N HIS A 179 15.22 -23.62 4.57
CA HIS A 179 16.65 -23.51 4.83
C HIS A 179 17.08 -24.47 5.95
N ILE A 180 18.03 -25.33 5.64
CA ILE A 180 18.74 -26.17 6.61
C ILE A 180 20.06 -25.47 6.93
N CYS A 181 20.32 -25.28 8.22
CA CYS A 181 21.51 -24.61 8.70
C CYS A 181 22.76 -25.46 8.43
N LYS A 182 23.73 -24.91 7.70
CA LYS A 182 25.01 -25.56 7.46
C LYS A 182 25.89 -25.54 8.72
N PRO A 183 26.94 -26.40 8.81
CA PRO A 183 27.84 -26.42 9.98
C PRO A 183 28.49 -25.06 10.29
N ASP A 184 28.73 -24.24 9.27
CA ASP A 184 29.33 -22.91 9.35
C ASP A 184 28.30 -21.77 9.42
N GLU A 185 27.02 -22.08 9.61
CA GLU A 185 25.92 -21.13 9.65
C GLU A 185 25.15 -21.18 10.98
N GLU A 186 24.41 -20.09 11.24
CA GLU A 186 23.50 -19.98 12.37
C GLU A 186 22.24 -19.22 11.93
N ILE A 187 21.07 -19.77 12.26
CA ILE A 187 19.77 -19.11 12.07
C ILE A 187 19.41 -18.35 13.35
N ILE A 188 19.15 -17.05 13.21
CA ILE A 188 18.81 -16.14 14.31
C ILE A 188 17.36 -15.69 14.17
N TYR A 189 16.62 -15.73 15.27
CA TYR A 189 15.26 -15.22 15.39
C TYR A 189 15.19 -14.10 16.43
N ILE A 190 14.86 -12.91 15.96
CA ILE A 190 14.79 -11.67 16.75
C ILE A 190 13.46 -10.96 16.54
N ASP A 191 12.99 -10.29 17.60
CA ASP A 191 11.72 -9.54 17.65
C ASP A 191 11.94 -8.15 18.26
N ILE A 192 11.30 -7.11 17.68
CA ILE A 192 11.43 -5.74 18.18
C ILE A 192 10.57 -5.55 19.42
N VAL A 193 11.20 -5.15 20.52
CA VAL A 193 10.51 -4.89 21.79
C VAL A 193 9.48 -3.75 21.62
N SER A 194 8.20 -4.13 21.49
CA SER A 194 7.05 -3.22 21.39
C SER A 194 7.20 -2.15 20.29
N LEU A 195 7.33 -2.60 19.04
CA LEU A 195 7.55 -1.77 17.85
C LEU A 195 6.61 -0.55 17.73
N TYR A 196 5.29 -0.75 17.81
CA TYR A 196 4.33 0.36 17.65
C TYR A 196 4.42 1.40 18.78
N PRO A 197 4.42 1.01 20.07
CA PRO A 197 4.71 1.94 21.17
C PRO A 197 6.04 2.69 20.99
N TYR A 198 7.10 2.00 20.57
CA TYR A 198 8.40 2.63 20.32
C TYR A 198 8.30 3.77 19.31
N VAL A 199 7.75 3.50 18.11
CA VAL A 199 7.69 4.53 17.07
C VAL A 199 6.75 5.67 17.44
N MET A 200 5.70 5.41 18.23
CA MET A 200 4.83 6.46 18.76
C MET A 200 5.56 7.36 19.75
N LYS A 201 6.46 6.82 20.57
CA LYS A 201 7.26 7.57 21.55
C LYS A 201 8.43 8.32 20.91
N ALA A 202 9.08 7.73 19.91
CA ALA A 202 10.37 8.17 19.39
C ALA A 202 10.29 9.06 18.14
N ARG A 203 9.11 9.23 17.55
CA ARG A 203 8.93 9.94 16.28
C ARG A 203 7.95 11.11 16.41
N GLU A 204 8.14 12.08 15.54
CA GLU A 204 7.21 13.20 15.38
C GLU A 204 6.00 12.82 14.52
N PHE A 205 4.86 13.44 14.85
CA PHE A 205 3.60 13.24 14.16
C PHE A 205 3.00 14.58 13.70
N PRO A 206 2.29 14.60 12.56
CA PRO A 206 1.63 15.81 12.08
C PRO A 206 0.50 16.22 13.03
N ILE A 207 0.35 17.53 13.23
CA ILE A 207 -0.71 18.13 14.04
C ILE A 207 -1.38 19.30 13.28
N GLY A 208 -2.65 19.54 13.57
CA GLY A 208 -3.44 20.54 12.86
C GLY A 208 -3.91 20.11 11.46
N TYR A 209 -4.45 21.06 10.71
CA TYR A 209 -4.97 20.84 9.37
C TYR A 209 -3.82 20.87 8.35
N PRO A 210 -3.84 19.99 7.32
CA PRO A 210 -2.88 20.09 6.23
C PRO A 210 -3.30 21.15 5.21
N ASP A 211 -2.30 21.69 4.53
CA ASP A 211 -2.49 22.32 3.23
C ASP A 211 -2.63 21.23 2.17
N VAL A 212 -3.81 21.17 1.56
CA VAL A 212 -4.12 20.20 0.50
C VAL A 212 -3.75 20.80 -0.85
N LEU A 213 -2.55 20.46 -1.33
CA LEU A 213 -2.03 20.90 -2.62
C LEU A 213 -2.47 19.93 -3.71
N THR A 214 -2.91 20.48 -4.84
CA THR A 214 -3.41 19.71 -5.98
C THR A 214 -2.58 19.96 -7.22
N ARG A 215 -2.88 19.24 -8.31
CA ARG A 215 -2.07 19.20 -9.53
C ARG A 215 -1.65 20.58 -10.03
N GLU A 216 -2.58 21.54 -10.10
CA GLU A 216 -2.30 22.92 -10.54
C GLU A 216 -1.13 23.56 -9.78
N THR A 217 -1.18 23.53 -8.44
CA THR A 217 -0.14 24.12 -7.57
C THR A 217 1.17 23.33 -7.65
N LEU A 218 1.09 22.03 -7.85
CA LEU A 218 2.24 21.13 -7.90
C LEU A 218 3.00 21.23 -9.23
N THR A 219 2.31 21.55 -10.33
CA THR A 219 2.90 21.68 -11.67
C THR A 219 3.48 23.06 -11.98
N GLN A 220 3.25 24.07 -11.14
CA GLN A 220 3.81 25.40 -11.33
C GLN A 220 5.28 25.45 -10.86
N PRO A 221 6.20 26.11 -11.60
CA PRO A 221 7.55 26.39 -11.11
C PRO A 221 7.52 27.16 -9.78
N PRO A 222 8.39 26.87 -8.81
CA PRO A 222 9.53 25.96 -8.84
C PRO A 222 9.21 24.50 -8.44
N ASN A 223 7.94 24.13 -8.27
CA ASN A 223 7.52 22.83 -7.74
C ASN A 223 7.63 21.67 -8.76
N ALA A 224 7.83 21.99 -10.04
CA ALA A 224 7.80 21.07 -11.18
C ALA A 224 9.12 20.32 -11.49
N ILE A 225 10.02 20.14 -10.53
CA ILE A 225 11.26 19.37 -10.76
C ILE A 225 10.93 17.88 -10.64
N LEU A 226 10.52 17.24 -11.73
CA LEU A 226 10.32 15.80 -11.83
C LEU A 226 11.19 15.22 -12.97
N PRO A 227 11.62 13.95 -12.87
CA PRO A 227 11.36 13.01 -11.79
C PRO A 227 12.21 13.29 -10.53
N TRP A 228 11.71 12.91 -9.35
CA TRP A 228 12.55 12.89 -8.14
C TRP A 228 13.38 11.63 -8.09
N THR A 229 14.69 11.80 -7.93
CA THR A 229 15.67 10.71 -7.78
C THR A 229 16.42 10.77 -6.45
N HIS A 230 16.22 11.81 -5.65
CA HIS A 230 16.92 12.01 -4.37
C HIS A 230 15.97 12.62 -3.33
N PRO A 231 16.08 12.26 -2.03
CA PRO A 231 15.23 12.81 -0.97
C PRO A 231 15.13 14.33 -0.94
N ARG A 232 16.25 15.02 -1.21
CA ARG A 232 16.34 16.49 -1.29
C ARG A 232 15.39 17.15 -2.29
N HIS A 233 14.87 16.41 -3.27
CA HIS A 233 13.89 16.94 -4.23
C HIS A 233 12.49 17.02 -3.61
N ASN A 234 12.20 16.22 -2.59
CA ASN A 234 10.95 16.29 -1.87
C ASN A 234 10.95 17.48 -0.91
N ARG A 235 10.09 18.46 -1.21
CA ARG A 235 9.90 19.67 -0.39
C ARG A 235 8.69 19.60 0.55
N TYR A 236 7.91 18.51 0.49
CA TYR A 236 6.66 18.39 1.24
C TYR A 236 6.80 17.44 2.42
N LYS A 237 6.13 17.78 3.52
CA LYS A 237 6.14 17.02 4.77
C LYS A 237 4.72 16.55 5.11
N GLY A 238 4.37 15.34 4.73
CA GLY A 238 3.04 14.78 5.00
C GLY A 238 2.69 13.54 4.18
N LEU A 239 1.47 13.49 3.62
CA LEU A 239 1.01 12.41 2.74
C LEU A 239 1.06 12.87 1.28
N LEU A 240 1.54 12.01 0.39
CA LEU A 240 1.69 12.32 -1.03
C LEU A 240 1.10 11.20 -1.87
N LEU A 241 0.22 11.56 -2.82
CA LEU A 241 -0.25 10.69 -3.89
C LEU A 241 0.65 10.87 -5.10
N VAL A 242 1.42 9.83 -5.44
CA VAL A 242 2.51 9.91 -6.40
C VAL A 242 2.50 8.75 -7.37
N ARG A 243 3.07 8.94 -8.57
CA ARG A 243 3.50 7.87 -9.45
C ARG A 243 4.93 7.49 -9.10
N VAL A 244 5.14 6.27 -8.64
CA VAL A 244 6.46 5.75 -8.27
C VAL A 244 6.94 4.71 -9.25
N LEU A 245 8.22 4.77 -9.62
CA LEU A 245 8.95 3.79 -10.40
C LEU A 245 10.04 3.16 -9.53
N PRO A 246 9.95 1.87 -9.20
CA PRO A 246 11.01 1.16 -8.49
C PRO A 246 12.25 0.93 -9.37
N PRO A 247 13.42 0.67 -8.76
CA PRO A 247 14.57 0.15 -9.48
C PRO A 247 14.30 -1.28 -10.00
N THR A 248 15.12 -1.76 -10.93
CA THR A 248 15.00 -3.14 -11.47
C THR A 248 15.58 -4.19 -10.52
N SER A 249 16.47 -3.79 -9.61
CA SER A 249 17.06 -4.63 -8.57
C SER A 249 17.24 -3.80 -7.29
N MET A 250 17.21 -4.48 -6.14
CA MET A 250 17.42 -3.88 -4.81
C MET A 250 18.80 -4.26 -4.23
N ASN A 251 19.70 -4.82 -5.04
CA ASN A 251 21.04 -5.26 -4.63
C ASN A 251 21.03 -6.18 -3.41
N GLY A 252 20.08 -7.12 -3.33
CA GLY A 252 19.94 -8.04 -2.18
C GLY A 252 19.19 -7.48 -0.97
N LEU A 253 18.72 -6.23 -1.01
CA LEU A 253 17.73 -5.74 -0.04
C LEU A 253 16.32 -6.13 -0.47
N PRO A 254 15.39 -6.27 0.50
CA PRO A 254 13.98 -6.35 0.17
C PRO A 254 13.45 -5.02 -0.41
N PRO A 255 12.48 -5.03 -1.37
CA PRO A 255 11.82 -3.80 -1.81
C PRO A 255 11.11 -3.09 -0.66
N LEU A 256 11.06 -1.77 -0.69
CA LEU A 256 10.55 -0.96 0.42
C LEU A 256 9.05 -0.65 0.30
N LEU A 257 8.62 -0.13 -0.86
CA LEU A 257 7.28 0.41 -1.01
C LEU A 257 6.24 -0.68 -1.26
N GLY A 258 5.19 -0.68 -0.44
CA GLY A 258 4.08 -1.60 -0.59
C GLY A 258 3.09 -1.15 -1.69
N TYR A 259 2.66 -2.09 -2.52
CA TYR A 259 1.67 -1.91 -3.59
C TYR A 259 0.46 -2.82 -3.32
N ARG A 260 -0.75 -2.29 -3.49
CA ARG A 260 -1.97 -3.11 -3.47
C ARG A 260 -2.31 -3.51 -4.90
N THR A 261 -2.25 -4.81 -5.17
CA THR A 261 -2.63 -5.37 -6.47
C THR A 261 -4.14 -5.20 -6.72
N HIS A 262 -4.58 -5.39 -7.95
CA HIS A 262 -5.98 -5.26 -8.34
C HIS A 262 -6.94 -6.18 -7.54
N ASP A 263 -6.44 -7.32 -7.03
CA ASP A 263 -7.18 -8.23 -6.14
C ASP A 263 -7.16 -7.80 -4.65
N GLY A 264 -6.60 -6.63 -4.34
CA GLY A 264 -6.57 -6.01 -3.02
C GLY A 264 -5.42 -6.44 -2.11
N ARG A 265 -4.53 -7.35 -2.55
CA ARG A 265 -3.43 -7.87 -1.73
C ARG A 265 -2.27 -6.89 -1.63
N LEU A 266 -1.68 -6.79 -0.44
CA LEU A 266 -0.48 -5.99 -0.23
C LEU A 266 0.79 -6.81 -0.57
N THR A 267 1.52 -6.37 -1.58
CA THR A 267 2.80 -6.90 -2.03
C THR A 267 3.89 -5.82 -1.97
N PHE A 268 5.15 -6.20 -2.14
CA PHE A 268 6.29 -5.26 -2.22
C PHE A 268 7.06 -5.49 -3.54
N PRO A 269 6.48 -5.11 -4.70
CA PRO A 269 7.05 -5.43 -6.00
C PRO A 269 8.01 -4.34 -6.53
N LEU A 270 8.71 -4.69 -7.60
CA LEU A 270 9.50 -3.78 -8.46
C LEU A 270 8.81 -3.49 -9.81
N CYS A 271 7.63 -4.09 -10.04
CA CYS A 271 6.76 -3.86 -11.19
C CYS A 271 5.30 -4.15 -10.79
N SER A 272 4.43 -3.14 -10.91
CA SER A 272 2.99 -3.29 -10.68
C SER A 272 2.36 -4.33 -11.62
N SER A 273 2.61 -4.24 -12.93
CA SER A 273 2.08 -5.20 -13.91
C SER A 273 2.49 -6.65 -13.62
N CYS A 274 3.72 -6.91 -13.16
CA CYS A 274 4.12 -8.26 -12.76
C CYS A 274 3.39 -8.72 -11.51
N ALA A 275 3.16 -7.82 -10.54
CA ALA A 275 2.46 -8.15 -9.32
C ALA A 275 0.97 -8.45 -9.57
N ASP A 276 0.30 -7.62 -10.37
CA ASP A 276 -1.11 -7.80 -10.74
C ASP A 276 -1.34 -9.09 -11.52
N ASN A 277 -0.40 -9.45 -12.41
CA ASN A 277 -0.47 -10.68 -13.21
C ASN A 277 0.21 -11.89 -12.53
N LYS A 278 0.72 -11.76 -11.30
CA LYS A 278 1.47 -12.80 -10.57
C LYS A 278 2.59 -13.45 -11.40
N GLN A 279 3.30 -12.66 -12.20
CA GLN A 279 4.23 -13.13 -13.21
C GLN A 279 5.44 -13.85 -12.61
N GLN A 280 5.63 -15.12 -12.96
CA GLN A 280 6.79 -15.95 -12.56
C GLN A 280 8.02 -15.81 -13.47
N GLN A 281 7.84 -15.23 -14.65
CA GLN A 281 8.91 -15.01 -15.63
C GLN A 281 9.63 -13.67 -15.42
N GLN A 282 10.80 -13.51 -16.06
CA GLN A 282 11.55 -12.25 -16.01
C GLN A 282 10.71 -11.08 -16.55
N CYS A 283 10.85 -9.93 -15.91
CA CYS A 283 10.09 -8.73 -16.26
C CYS A 283 10.62 -8.10 -17.56
N ARG A 284 9.73 -7.85 -18.51
CA ARG A 284 10.00 -7.13 -19.77
C ARG A 284 9.11 -5.89 -19.94
N HIS A 285 8.45 -5.47 -18.86
CA HIS A 285 7.52 -4.35 -18.86
C HIS A 285 8.24 -3.00 -18.98
N SER A 286 7.61 -2.07 -19.68
CA SER A 286 8.05 -0.67 -19.80
C SER A 286 8.03 0.05 -18.44
N MET A 287 8.72 1.19 -18.34
CA MET A 287 8.71 2.02 -17.12
C MET A 287 7.28 2.38 -16.68
N LYS A 288 6.39 2.73 -17.61
CA LYS A 288 4.99 3.05 -17.33
C LYS A 288 4.25 1.87 -16.71
N GLN A 289 4.37 0.69 -17.33
CA GLN A 289 3.78 -0.57 -16.83
C GLN A 289 4.38 -1.04 -15.50
N ARG A 290 5.65 -0.69 -15.21
CA ARG A 290 6.30 -1.00 -13.93
C ARG A 290 5.88 -0.06 -12.82
N SER A 291 5.62 1.20 -13.14
CA SER A 291 5.21 2.23 -12.19
C SER A 291 3.76 2.09 -11.75
N TRP A 292 3.40 2.69 -10.61
CA TRP A 292 2.02 2.76 -10.14
C TRP A 292 1.73 4.06 -9.43
N ILE A 293 0.44 4.39 -9.29
CA ILE A 293 -0.04 5.52 -8.50
C ILE A 293 -0.47 5.00 -7.13
N SER A 294 0.07 5.55 -6.05
CA SER A 294 -0.39 5.27 -4.70
C SER A 294 0.02 6.35 -3.71
N GLY A 295 -0.62 6.34 -2.54
CA GLY A 295 -0.35 7.29 -1.46
C GLY A 295 0.76 6.77 -0.55
N TYR A 296 1.68 7.65 -0.14
CA TYR A 296 2.75 7.32 0.80
C TYR A 296 3.01 8.46 1.77
N THR A 297 3.60 8.11 2.90
CA THR A 297 4.17 9.12 3.80
C THR A 297 5.47 9.66 3.21
N HIS A 298 5.77 10.93 3.43
CA HIS A 298 7.02 11.53 2.95
C HIS A 298 8.27 10.78 3.47
N VAL A 299 8.23 10.22 4.68
CA VAL A 299 9.35 9.45 5.25
C VAL A 299 9.62 8.14 4.50
N GLU A 300 8.57 7.44 4.06
CA GLU A 300 8.73 6.25 3.19
C GLU A 300 9.24 6.62 1.81
N LEU A 301 8.74 7.72 1.23
CA LEU A 301 9.20 8.18 -0.07
C LEU A 301 10.67 8.62 -0.04
N ASN A 302 11.09 9.33 1.00
CA ASN A 302 12.48 9.72 1.18
C ASN A 302 13.38 8.48 1.27
N LYS A 303 13.02 7.48 2.10
CA LYS A 303 13.79 6.24 2.16
C LYS A 303 13.77 5.47 0.82
N ALA A 304 12.66 5.49 0.09
CA ALA A 304 12.59 4.88 -1.24
C ALA A 304 13.54 5.55 -2.24
N LEU A 305 13.61 6.88 -2.24
CA LEU A 305 14.51 7.65 -3.09
C LEU A 305 15.99 7.30 -2.78
N GLU A 306 16.36 7.11 -1.51
CA GLU A 306 17.70 6.62 -1.14
C GLU A 306 18.01 5.24 -1.72
N LEU A 307 16.99 4.39 -1.87
CA LEU A 307 17.12 3.03 -2.41
C LEU A 307 17.01 2.97 -3.94
N GLY A 308 16.99 4.11 -4.63
CA GLY A 308 16.98 4.19 -6.10
C GLY A 308 15.58 4.14 -6.73
N TYR A 309 14.51 4.31 -5.94
CA TYR A 309 13.18 4.57 -6.52
C TYR A 309 13.15 5.97 -7.15
N GLN A 310 12.24 6.16 -8.10
CA GLN A 310 12.00 7.46 -8.72
C GLN A 310 10.53 7.87 -8.56
N ILE A 311 10.28 9.14 -8.27
CA ILE A 311 8.92 9.70 -8.35
C ILE A 311 8.75 10.36 -9.71
N LEU A 312 7.87 9.80 -10.54
CA LEU A 312 7.65 10.26 -11.90
C LEU A 312 6.62 11.38 -11.99
N ASP A 313 5.62 11.37 -11.12
CA ASP A 313 4.55 12.38 -11.08
C ASP A 313 3.95 12.51 -9.67
N ILE A 314 3.32 13.64 -9.38
CA ILE A 314 2.68 13.97 -8.10
C ILE A 314 1.29 14.50 -8.40
N TYR A 315 0.27 13.96 -7.72
CA TYR A 315 -1.13 14.28 -8.00
C TYR A 315 -1.79 15.09 -6.89
N GLU A 316 -1.46 14.77 -5.63
CA GLU A 316 -2.03 15.42 -4.45
C GLU A 316 -1.04 15.33 -3.29
N VAL A 317 -0.92 16.40 -2.51
CA VAL A 317 -0.07 16.47 -1.32
C VAL A 317 -0.88 17.03 -0.17
N TRP A 318 -0.85 16.36 0.99
CA TRP A 318 -1.31 16.92 2.25
C TRP A 318 -0.08 17.31 3.04
N ASN A 319 0.30 18.58 2.96
CA ASN A 319 1.46 19.12 3.64
C ASN A 319 1.06 19.60 5.04
N TYR A 320 1.85 19.26 6.06
CA TYR A 320 1.63 19.71 7.43
C TYR A 320 2.81 20.55 7.89
N ASP A 321 2.53 21.80 8.28
CA ASP A 321 3.56 22.71 8.78
C ASP A 321 3.96 22.42 10.23
N ARG A 322 3.02 21.89 11.02
CA ARG A 322 3.23 21.64 12.45
C ARG A 322 3.35 20.15 12.74
N TRP A 323 4.37 19.82 13.53
CA TRP A 323 4.71 18.46 13.93
C TRP A 323 5.07 18.44 15.41
N ASP A 324 4.69 17.37 16.10
CA ASP A 324 4.91 17.21 17.53
C ASP A 324 5.66 15.89 17.81
N PRO A 325 6.91 15.95 18.33
CA PRO A 325 7.70 14.78 18.72
C PRO A 325 7.27 14.15 20.05
N GLU A 326 6.45 14.83 20.85
CA GLU A 326 6.04 14.37 22.18
C GLU A 326 4.57 13.94 22.25
N LEU A 327 3.84 14.05 21.14
CA LEU A 327 2.39 13.80 21.04
C LEU A 327 1.93 12.52 21.76
N PHE A 328 2.64 11.40 21.59
CA PHE A 328 2.29 10.12 22.23
C PHE A 328 3.22 9.71 23.36
N LYS A 329 4.26 10.50 23.66
CA LYS A 329 5.31 10.15 24.62
C LYS A 329 4.72 9.90 26.02
N GLY A 330 3.85 10.80 26.51
CA GLY A 330 3.19 10.64 27.81
C GLY A 330 2.31 9.38 27.90
N TYR A 331 1.53 9.10 26.85
CA TYR A 331 0.69 7.91 26.76
C TYR A 331 1.53 6.63 26.79
N VAL A 332 2.55 6.55 25.93
CA VAL A 332 3.42 5.36 25.84
C VAL A 332 4.17 5.15 27.15
N ASN A 333 4.76 6.20 27.72
CA ASN A 333 5.51 6.11 28.97
C ASN A 333 4.65 5.57 30.12
N THR A 334 3.38 5.99 30.19
CA THR A 334 2.46 5.50 31.22
C THR A 334 2.17 4.00 31.06
N PHE A 335 1.77 3.55 29.87
CA PHE A 335 1.37 2.14 29.70
C PHE A 335 2.56 1.18 29.61
N VAL A 336 3.70 1.61 29.09
CA VAL A 336 4.95 0.83 29.15
C VAL A 336 5.46 0.76 30.59
N GLY A 337 5.42 1.85 31.34
CA GLY A 337 5.78 1.86 32.77
C GLY A 337 4.88 0.94 33.60
N LEU A 338 3.56 1.01 33.42
CA LEU A 338 2.61 0.12 34.09
C LEU A 338 2.85 -1.36 33.71
N LYS A 339 3.10 -1.64 32.43
CA LYS A 339 3.43 -2.99 31.95
C LYS A 339 4.70 -3.52 32.61
N GLN A 340 5.71 -2.67 32.81
CA GLN A 340 6.98 -3.06 33.41
C GLN A 340 6.86 -3.26 34.92
N GLN A 341 6.20 -2.35 35.63
CA GLN A 341 5.93 -2.48 37.07
C GLN A 341 5.11 -3.74 37.39
N ALA A 342 4.08 -4.02 36.59
CA ALA A 342 3.25 -5.22 36.73
C ALA A 342 3.97 -6.53 36.34
N SER A 343 5.19 -6.43 35.80
CA SER A 343 6.02 -7.56 35.46
C SER A 343 6.81 -8.11 36.65
N GLY A 344 6.84 -7.36 37.78
CA GLY A 344 7.66 -7.68 38.93
C GLY A 344 9.15 -7.36 38.74
N TRP A 345 9.94 -7.70 39.75
CA TRP A 345 11.39 -7.52 39.75
C TRP A 345 12.07 -8.61 38.90
N PRO A 346 13.13 -8.28 38.13
CA PRO A 346 13.97 -9.29 37.49
C PRO A 346 14.59 -10.23 38.52
N GLU A 347 14.92 -11.46 38.12
CA GLU A 347 15.54 -12.50 38.98
C GLU A 347 16.83 -12.02 39.67
N ASN A 348 17.53 -11.05 39.09
CA ASN A 348 18.81 -10.52 39.61
C ASN A 348 18.64 -9.33 40.57
N CYS A 349 17.40 -9.01 41.01
CA CYS A 349 17.05 -7.81 41.78
C CYS A 349 16.61 -8.12 43.23
N ASP A 350 17.40 -8.92 43.94
CA ASP A 350 17.09 -9.33 45.32
C ASP A 350 17.41 -8.27 46.37
N SER A 351 18.44 -7.44 46.14
CA SER A 351 18.84 -6.37 47.08
C SER A 351 18.22 -5.02 46.73
N GLN A 352 18.11 -4.13 47.73
CA GLN A 352 17.59 -2.78 47.52
C GLN A 352 18.46 -1.97 46.54
N GLU A 353 19.78 -2.17 46.56
CA GLU A 353 20.72 -1.53 45.63
C GLU A 353 20.51 -2.04 44.21
N ALA A 354 20.26 -3.34 44.03
CA ALA A 354 19.96 -3.93 42.72
C ALA A 354 18.64 -3.38 42.15
N ARG A 355 17.60 -3.25 42.99
CA ARG A 355 16.32 -2.63 42.62
C ARG A 355 16.46 -1.16 42.24
N ASN A 356 17.23 -0.40 43.02
CA ASN A 356 17.50 1.02 42.73
C ASN A 356 18.29 1.18 41.42
N ARG A 357 19.30 0.33 41.18
CA ARG A 357 20.05 0.31 39.92
C ARG A 357 19.15 -0.03 38.73
N TYR A 358 18.26 -1.02 38.89
CA TYR A 358 17.32 -1.40 37.84
C TYR A 358 16.37 -0.26 37.46
N ILE A 359 15.79 0.44 38.45
CA ILE A 359 14.93 1.61 38.20
C ILE A 359 15.72 2.73 37.54
N ALA A 360 16.90 3.05 38.05
CA ALA A 360 17.74 4.11 37.49
C ALA A 360 18.16 3.81 36.05
N GLU A 361 18.47 2.55 35.74
CA GLU A 361 18.81 2.12 34.39
C GLU A 361 17.60 2.17 33.45
N PHE A 362 16.43 1.74 33.92
CA PHE A 362 15.20 1.83 33.14
C PHE A 362 14.83 3.29 32.86
N ASP A 363 14.99 4.21 33.82
CA ASP A 363 14.78 5.64 33.59
C ASP A 363 15.85 6.22 32.64
N ARG A 364 17.12 5.81 32.77
CA ARG A 364 18.19 6.25 31.87
C ARG A 364 17.99 5.81 30.42
N VAL A 365 17.55 4.57 30.23
CA VAL A 365 17.39 3.95 28.89
C VAL A 365 16.04 4.30 28.27
N GLU A 366 14.96 4.25 29.05
CA GLU A 366 13.60 4.48 28.56
C GLU A 366 13.09 5.90 28.81
N GLY A 367 13.65 6.66 29.74
CA GLY A 367 13.05 7.92 30.20
C GLY A 367 11.68 7.70 30.85
N ILE A 368 11.50 6.55 31.52
CA ILE A 368 10.26 6.19 32.22
C ILE A 368 10.60 5.95 33.69
N ARG A 369 10.16 6.86 34.54
CA ARG A 369 10.31 6.73 35.99
C ARG A 369 9.28 5.74 36.56
N MET A 370 9.77 4.62 37.08
CA MET A 370 8.95 3.63 37.78
C MET A 370 8.82 3.96 39.28
N ASP A 371 7.69 3.58 39.87
CA ASP A 371 7.44 3.64 41.30
C ASP A 371 7.81 2.29 41.95
N PRO A 372 8.90 2.22 42.74
CA PRO A 372 9.34 0.97 43.36
C PRO A 372 8.26 0.29 44.20
N ALA A 373 7.34 1.06 44.80
CA ALA A 373 6.27 0.52 45.64
C ALA A 373 5.19 -0.21 44.85
N LYS A 374 5.14 0.00 43.52
CA LYS A 374 4.14 -0.60 42.61
C LYS A 374 4.73 -1.71 41.75
N VAL A 375 6.01 -2.06 41.92
CA VAL A 375 6.64 -3.15 41.20
C VAL A 375 6.26 -4.48 41.86
N GLU A 376 5.26 -5.15 41.30
CA GLU A 376 4.76 -6.43 41.74
C GLU A 376 4.31 -7.28 40.55
N ILE A 377 4.33 -8.60 40.70
CA ILE A 377 3.83 -9.50 39.65
C ILE A 377 2.30 -9.39 39.61
N ASN A 378 1.78 -8.75 38.56
CA ASN A 378 0.35 -8.59 38.34
C ASN A 378 0.00 -8.92 36.87
N PRO A 379 -0.32 -10.19 36.56
CA PRO A 379 -0.57 -10.64 35.19
C PRO A 379 -1.75 -9.91 34.52
N GLY A 380 -2.81 -9.61 35.28
CA GLY A 380 -4.00 -8.93 34.77
C GLY A 380 -3.70 -7.48 34.37
N LEU A 381 -3.04 -6.72 35.25
CA LEU A 381 -2.64 -5.35 34.96
C LEU A 381 -1.62 -5.30 33.80
N ARG A 382 -0.66 -6.23 33.77
CA ARG A 382 0.31 -6.35 32.68
C ARG A 382 -0.38 -6.57 31.33
N MET A 383 -1.40 -7.44 31.29
CA MET A 383 -2.19 -7.69 30.09
C MET A 383 -2.93 -6.43 29.63
N ILE A 384 -3.64 -5.75 30.53
CA ILE A 384 -4.38 -4.51 30.23
C ILE A 384 -3.42 -3.43 29.72
N ALA A 385 -2.29 -3.20 30.41
CA ALA A 385 -1.29 -2.21 30.03
C ALA A 385 -0.70 -2.49 28.65
N LYS A 386 -0.38 -3.77 28.34
CA LYS A 386 0.09 -4.19 27.02
C LYS A 386 -0.95 -3.93 25.93
N ILE A 387 -2.22 -4.24 26.18
CA ILE A 387 -3.31 -4.00 25.23
C ILE A 387 -3.48 -2.51 24.96
N LEU A 388 -3.48 -1.68 26.01
CA LEU A 388 -3.63 -0.23 25.86
C LEU A 388 -2.45 0.37 25.08
N ALA A 389 -1.21 -0.01 25.42
CA ALA A 389 -0.03 0.44 24.69
C ALA A 389 -0.11 0.16 23.18
N ASN A 390 -0.62 -1.02 22.78
CA ASN A 390 -0.65 -1.44 21.38
C ASN A 390 -1.92 -1.03 20.61
N SER A 391 -3.05 -0.82 21.30
CA SER A 391 -4.36 -0.63 20.64
C SER A 391 -4.64 0.81 20.19
N LEU A 392 -3.91 1.80 20.71
CA LEU A 392 -4.18 3.22 20.44
C LEU A 392 -4.15 3.54 18.93
N TRP A 393 -3.10 3.13 18.22
CA TRP A 393 -2.99 3.41 16.78
C TRP A 393 -4.10 2.70 15.98
N GLY A 394 -4.49 1.49 16.39
CA GLY A 394 -5.58 0.74 15.75
C GLY A 394 -6.92 1.47 15.89
N LYS A 395 -7.14 2.17 17.01
CA LYS A 395 -8.31 3.04 17.20
C LYS A 395 -8.29 4.30 16.33
N LEU A 396 -7.11 4.86 16.04
CA LEU A 396 -6.98 5.96 15.07
C LEU A 396 -7.34 5.52 13.65
N ALA A 397 -7.23 4.23 13.33
CA ALA A 397 -7.51 3.67 12.01
C ALA A 397 -8.85 2.90 11.92
N GLN A 398 -9.71 3.01 12.94
CA GLN A 398 -10.94 2.22 13.04
C GLN A 398 -11.82 2.45 11.79
N ARG A 399 -12.31 1.36 11.18
CA ARG A 399 -13.19 1.44 10.00
C ARG A 399 -14.57 1.97 10.38
N VAL A 400 -15.21 2.60 9.40
CA VAL A 400 -16.59 3.06 9.47
C VAL A 400 -17.51 2.04 8.80
N GLY A 401 -18.80 2.04 9.13
CA GLY A 401 -19.78 1.16 8.50
C GLY A 401 -19.63 -0.29 8.96
N THR A 402 -19.43 -0.50 10.26
CA THR A 402 -19.50 -1.84 10.85
C THR A 402 -20.89 -2.42 10.62
N THR A 403 -20.93 -3.71 10.31
CA THR A 403 -22.19 -4.46 10.29
C THR A 403 -22.78 -4.46 11.70
N GLU A 404 -24.01 -4.01 11.81
CA GLU A 404 -24.77 -3.95 13.05
C GLU A 404 -25.95 -4.91 12.97
N VAL A 405 -26.25 -5.55 14.10
CA VAL A 405 -27.47 -6.33 14.26
C VAL A 405 -28.48 -5.44 14.98
N LYS A 406 -29.58 -5.14 14.32
CA LYS A 406 -30.73 -4.43 14.90
C LYS A 406 -31.90 -5.39 15.06
N TYR A 407 -32.75 -5.09 16.03
CA TYR A 407 -33.97 -5.86 16.28
C TYR A 407 -35.16 -4.93 16.09
N ALA A 408 -36.13 -5.35 15.27
CA ALA A 408 -37.42 -4.70 15.11
C ALA A 408 -38.49 -5.54 15.80
N ARG A 409 -39.37 -4.93 16.57
CA ARG A 409 -40.45 -5.62 17.31
C ARG A 409 -41.82 -5.44 16.69
N THR A 410 -41.92 -4.53 15.72
CA THR A 410 -43.17 -4.24 15.01
C THR A 410 -42.90 -4.22 13.50
N PRO A 411 -43.94 -4.46 12.67
CA PRO A 411 -43.82 -4.33 11.21
C PRO A 411 -43.38 -2.93 10.77
N GLU A 412 -43.76 -1.90 11.52
CA GLU A 412 -43.34 -0.52 11.25
C GLU A 412 -41.83 -0.34 11.44
N GLU A 413 -41.27 -0.78 12.58
CA GLU A 413 -39.82 -0.73 12.83
C GLU A 413 -39.05 -1.54 11.78
N PHE A 414 -39.60 -2.67 11.33
CA PHE A 414 -39.00 -3.51 10.31
C PHE A 414 -38.94 -2.80 8.95
N HIS A 415 -40.06 -2.23 8.49
CA HIS A 415 -40.09 -1.47 7.24
C HIS A 415 -39.20 -0.22 7.30
N GLN A 416 -39.17 0.49 8.44
CA GLN A 416 -38.26 1.62 8.63
C GLN A 416 -36.80 1.23 8.42
N LEU A 417 -36.38 0.02 8.85
CA LEU A 417 -35.01 -0.45 8.63
C LEU A 417 -34.72 -0.81 7.17
N LEU A 418 -35.69 -1.38 6.45
CA LEU A 418 -35.54 -1.75 5.05
C LEU A 418 -35.54 -0.55 4.11
N GLU A 419 -36.38 0.45 4.42
CA GLU A 419 -36.58 1.64 3.59
C GLU A 419 -35.62 2.77 3.92
N ASP A 420 -34.85 2.68 5.00
CA ASP A 420 -33.85 3.69 5.37
C ASP A 420 -32.81 3.83 4.23
N PRO A 421 -32.79 4.97 3.51
CA PRO A 421 -31.89 5.15 2.38
C PRO A 421 -30.41 5.22 2.81
N THR A 422 -30.14 5.42 4.10
CA THR A 422 -28.80 5.46 4.69
C THR A 422 -28.24 4.08 5.04
N LEU A 423 -29.12 3.06 5.12
CA LEU A 423 -28.75 1.69 5.43
C LEU A 423 -28.76 0.82 4.18
N GLU A 424 -27.89 -0.18 4.22
CA GLU A 424 -27.86 -1.31 3.32
C GLU A 424 -28.23 -2.53 4.17
N THR A 425 -29.42 -3.08 3.96
CA THR A 425 -29.84 -4.32 4.59
C THR A 425 -29.10 -5.48 3.94
N LEU A 426 -28.27 -6.17 4.71
CA LEU A 426 -27.48 -7.30 4.25
C LEU A 426 -28.25 -8.61 4.40
N ASP A 427 -29.02 -8.74 5.49
CA ASP A 427 -29.76 -9.95 5.84
C ASP A 427 -30.88 -9.58 6.83
N PHE A 428 -31.95 -10.37 6.90
CA PHE A 428 -32.94 -10.28 7.98
C PHE A 428 -33.62 -11.61 8.23
N GLU A 429 -34.16 -11.79 9.43
CA GLU A 429 -34.93 -12.97 9.78
C GLU A 429 -35.96 -12.69 10.87
N HIS A 430 -37.13 -13.32 10.71
CA HIS A 430 -38.18 -13.39 11.72
C HIS A 430 -37.78 -14.38 12.84
N VAL A 431 -37.32 -13.86 13.98
CA VAL A 431 -36.90 -14.66 15.14
C VAL A 431 -38.10 -15.18 15.91
N SER A 432 -39.15 -14.36 16.03
CA SER A 432 -40.45 -14.72 16.59
C SER A 432 -41.56 -13.90 15.94
N GLU A 433 -42.82 -14.18 16.28
CA GLU A 433 -43.99 -13.39 15.84
C GLU A 433 -43.88 -11.89 16.19
N PHE A 434 -43.06 -11.54 17.19
CA PHE A 434 -42.91 -10.17 17.70
C PHE A 434 -41.48 -9.63 17.57
N MET A 435 -40.61 -10.30 16.81
CA MET A 435 -39.22 -9.86 16.72
C MET A 435 -38.53 -10.30 15.43
N ASP A 436 -38.06 -9.31 14.69
CA ASP A 436 -37.24 -9.45 13.51
C ASP A 436 -35.81 -9.02 13.82
N ARG A 437 -34.85 -9.81 13.36
CA ARG A 437 -33.42 -9.50 13.42
C ARG A 437 -32.98 -9.01 12.05
N CYS A 438 -32.51 -7.78 11.96
CA CYS A 438 -31.99 -7.20 10.72
C CYS A 438 -30.48 -6.98 10.85
N VAL A 439 -29.72 -7.52 9.90
CA VAL A 439 -28.29 -7.24 9.74
C VAL A 439 -28.16 -6.09 8.75
N VAL A 440 -27.80 -4.93 9.27
CA VAL A 440 -27.69 -3.70 8.48
C VAL A 440 -26.26 -3.19 8.48
N ARG A 441 -25.90 -2.50 7.40
CA ARG A 441 -24.65 -1.76 7.28
C ARG A 441 -24.99 -0.34 6.87
N LYS A 442 -24.38 0.65 7.52
CA LYS A 442 -24.52 2.03 7.05
C LYS A 442 -23.77 2.20 5.73
N LYS A 443 -24.46 2.68 4.69
CA LYS A 443 -23.85 2.95 3.38
C LYS A 443 -22.70 3.95 3.56
N GLU A 444 -21.60 3.75 2.81
CA GLU A 444 -20.37 4.54 2.97
C GLU A 444 -20.61 6.06 2.90
N GLU A 445 -21.55 6.49 2.07
CA GLU A 445 -21.90 7.91 1.87
C GLU A 445 -22.50 8.56 3.12
N PHE A 446 -23.14 7.77 3.98
CA PHE A 446 -23.80 8.22 5.20
C PHE A 446 -23.03 7.82 6.47
N ALA A 447 -21.97 7.03 6.31
CA ALA A 447 -21.16 6.52 7.40
C ALA A 447 -20.31 7.65 7.99
N LYS A 448 -20.58 8.03 9.25
CA LYS A 448 -19.76 9.00 9.98
C LYS A 448 -18.62 8.27 10.68
N PRO A 449 -17.35 8.61 10.38
CA PRO A 449 -16.21 8.04 11.08
C PRO A 449 -16.28 8.34 12.59
N PRO A 450 -15.72 7.45 13.44
CA PRO A 450 -15.60 7.73 14.86
C PRO A 450 -14.80 9.01 15.11
N ASP A 451 -15.15 9.79 16.13
CA ASP A 451 -14.41 11.01 16.53
C ASP A 451 -12.92 10.74 16.80
N THR A 452 -12.57 9.48 17.08
CA THR A 452 -11.19 9.08 17.32
C THR A 452 -10.35 8.90 16.05
N ASN A 453 -10.97 8.86 14.87
CA ASN A 453 -10.34 8.54 13.61
C ASN A 453 -9.33 9.62 13.18
N CYS A 454 -8.11 9.19 12.85
CA CYS A 454 -6.99 10.04 12.49
C CYS A 454 -6.06 9.27 11.55
N LEU A 455 -6.51 9.12 10.29
CA LEU A 455 -5.89 8.21 9.32
C LEU A 455 -4.46 8.58 8.95
N HIS A 456 -4.16 9.87 8.82
CA HIS A 456 -2.82 10.34 8.50
C HIS A 456 -1.81 9.96 9.59
N VAL A 457 -2.15 10.17 10.87
CA VAL A 457 -1.33 9.72 11.99
C VAL A 457 -1.18 8.20 12.00
N ALA A 458 -2.26 7.44 11.79
CA ALA A 458 -2.16 5.99 11.70
C ALA A 458 -1.25 5.51 10.55
N ALA A 459 -1.28 6.20 9.41
CA ALA A 459 -0.37 5.92 8.29
C ALA A 459 1.10 6.20 8.66
N PHE A 460 1.37 7.27 9.43
CA PHE A 460 2.70 7.54 9.97
C PHE A 460 3.16 6.48 10.97
N VAL A 461 2.29 6.04 11.90
CA VAL A 461 2.65 4.99 12.87
C VAL A 461 3.11 3.72 12.14
N THR A 462 2.35 3.25 11.13
CA THR A 462 2.73 2.03 10.43
C THR A 462 3.91 2.23 9.47
N SER A 463 4.06 3.42 8.89
CA SER A 463 5.22 3.79 8.09
C SER A 463 6.51 3.76 8.92
N TYR A 464 6.54 4.44 10.07
CA TYR A 464 7.68 4.41 10.98
C TYR A 464 7.99 2.99 11.46
N ALA A 465 6.96 2.18 11.75
CA ALA A 465 7.15 0.78 12.13
C ALA A 465 7.85 -0.03 11.02
N ARG A 466 7.40 0.11 9.76
CA ARG A 466 8.03 -0.55 8.61
C ARG A 466 9.46 -0.07 8.38
N LEU A 467 9.71 1.23 8.47
CA LEU A 467 11.06 1.80 8.31
C LEU A 467 12.01 1.35 9.42
N HIS A 468 11.50 1.23 10.65
CA HIS A 468 12.30 0.75 11.78
C HIS A 468 12.67 -0.73 11.63
N LEU A 469 11.73 -1.58 11.19
CA LEU A 469 12.03 -2.96 10.81
C LEU A 469 13.04 -3.02 9.64
N TYR A 470 12.87 -2.14 8.64
CA TYR A 470 13.72 -2.08 7.46
C TYR A 470 15.18 -1.75 7.80
N LYS A 471 15.41 -0.87 8.78
CA LYS A 471 16.76 -0.58 9.28
C LYS A 471 17.49 -1.86 9.71
N TYR A 472 16.83 -2.75 10.44
CA TYR A 472 17.44 -4.03 10.83
C TYR A 472 17.65 -4.98 9.66
N MET A 473 16.80 -4.93 8.63
CA MET A 473 17.04 -5.67 7.38
C MET A 473 18.28 -5.16 6.64
N GLU A 474 18.53 -3.85 6.68
CA GLU A 474 19.76 -3.25 6.17
C GLU A 474 20.98 -3.70 6.98
N GLU A 475 20.88 -3.73 8.31
CA GLU A 475 21.94 -4.24 9.20
C GLU A 475 22.26 -5.72 8.92
N VAL A 476 21.24 -6.59 8.74
CA VAL A 476 21.43 -7.99 8.35
C VAL A 476 22.26 -8.08 7.06
N LYS A 477 21.96 -7.23 6.07
CA LYS A 477 22.74 -7.22 4.82
C LYS A 477 24.17 -6.70 5.05
N GLN A 478 24.38 -5.68 5.89
CA GLN A 478 25.70 -5.14 6.18
C GLN A 478 26.63 -6.17 6.85
N ILE A 479 26.07 -7.09 7.64
CA ILE A 479 26.83 -8.21 8.23
C ILE A 479 26.94 -9.43 7.29
N ASN A 480 26.58 -9.28 6.00
CA ASN A 480 26.52 -10.36 5.00
C ASN A 480 25.58 -11.51 5.40
N GLY A 481 24.53 -11.22 6.18
CA GLY A 481 23.49 -12.18 6.53
C GLY A 481 22.44 -12.32 5.42
N GLN A 482 21.76 -13.48 5.41
CA GLN A 482 20.65 -13.76 4.49
C GLN A 482 19.32 -13.73 5.25
N LEU A 483 18.40 -12.87 4.84
CA LEU A 483 17.04 -12.86 5.38
C LEU A 483 16.28 -14.13 4.97
N LEU A 484 15.58 -14.76 5.91
CA LEU A 484 14.68 -15.89 5.66
C LEU A 484 13.22 -15.45 5.70
N TYR A 485 12.86 -14.62 6.69
CA TYR A 485 11.47 -14.27 6.96
C TYR A 485 11.34 -12.96 7.75
N CYS A 486 10.21 -12.29 7.61
CA CYS A 486 9.78 -11.27 8.55
C CYS A 486 8.27 -11.31 8.81
N ASP A 487 7.85 -10.97 10.04
CA ASP A 487 6.45 -10.68 10.38
C ASP A 487 6.37 -9.50 11.34
N THR A 488 5.99 -8.33 10.80
CA THR A 488 5.68 -7.07 11.46
C THR A 488 6.83 -6.45 12.27
N ASP A 489 7.24 -7.10 13.34
CA ASP A 489 8.26 -6.75 14.32
C ASP A 489 9.38 -7.79 14.42
N SER A 490 9.25 -8.94 13.75
CA SER A 490 10.23 -10.01 13.83
C SER A 490 10.98 -10.29 12.53
N ILE A 491 12.20 -10.80 12.65
CA ILE A 491 13.07 -11.21 11.53
C ILE A 491 13.72 -12.57 11.84
N PHE A 492 13.73 -13.45 10.84
CA PHE A 492 14.63 -14.60 10.77
C PHE A 492 15.73 -14.31 9.76
N TYR A 493 16.99 -14.53 10.13
CA TYR A 493 18.13 -14.42 9.23
C TYR A 493 19.19 -15.47 9.49
N VAL A 494 19.98 -15.79 8.47
CA VAL A 494 21.15 -16.66 8.53
C VAL A 494 22.39 -15.79 8.58
N LYS A 495 23.36 -16.18 9.39
CA LYS A 495 24.72 -15.63 9.34
C LYS A 495 25.75 -16.75 9.42
N LYS A 496 27.02 -16.41 9.17
CA LYS A 496 28.14 -17.33 9.43
C LYS A 496 28.42 -17.47 10.93
N CYS A 497 28.86 -18.65 11.34
CA CYS A 497 29.38 -18.93 12.68
C CYS A 497 30.55 -17.98 12.99
N GLY A 498 30.54 -17.36 14.17
CA GLY A 498 31.54 -16.34 14.55
C GLY A 498 31.42 -15.00 13.83
N GLY A 499 30.46 -14.83 12.90
CA GLY A 499 30.17 -13.55 12.26
C GLY A 499 29.47 -12.55 13.20
N ASN A 500 29.41 -11.29 12.76
CA ASN A 500 28.75 -10.20 13.48
C ASN A 500 27.24 -10.46 13.64
N PHE A 501 26.65 -9.82 14.66
CA PHE A 501 25.22 -9.82 14.92
C PHE A 501 24.61 -8.46 14.56
N VAL A 502 23.31 -8.48 14.29
CA VAL A 502 22.48 -7.27 14.32
C VAL A 502 22.48 -6.71 15.75
N GLY A 503 22.31 -5.40 15.92
CA GLY A 503 22.26 -4.81 17.27
C GLY A 503 21.11 -5.37 18.11
N GLU A 504 21.44 -6.16 19.13
CA GLU A 504 20.48 -6.77 20.06
C GLU A 504 20.37 -5.98 21.38
N GLY A 505 19.19 -6.03 22.01
CA GLY A 505 18.99 -5.47 23.34
C GLY A 505 17.55 -5.60 23.85
N GLU A 506 17.38 -5.28 25.14
CA GLU A 506 16.11 -5.46 25.88
C GLU A 506 15.26 -4.17 25.92
N ALA A 507 15.80 -3.04 25.44
CA ALA A 507 15.11 -1.76 25.48
C ALA A 507 14.03 -1.65 24.38
N LEU A 508 13.10 -0.73 24.58
CA LEU A 508 12.02 -0.42 23.66
C LEU A 508 12.56 -0.06 22.26
N GLY A 509 12.08 -0.77 21.24
CA GLY A 509 12.53 -0.60 19.86
C GLY A 509 13.82 -1.34 19.50
N GLN A 510 14.48 -2.04 20.44
CA GLN A 510 15.62 -2.91 20.15
C GLN A 510 15.15 -4.31 19.73
N MET A 511 16.05 -5.05 19.06
CA MET A 511 15.84 -6.44 18.69
C MET A 511 16.22 -7.36 19.85
N LYS A 512 15.28 -8.17 20.31
CA LYS A 512 15.48 -9.17 21.36
C LYS A 512 15.45 -10.58 20.76
N ARG A 513 16.32 -11.47 21.24
CA ARG A 513 16.22 -12.90 20.90
C ARG A 513 15.00 -13.54 21.54
N GLU A 514 14.21 -14.23 20.74
CA GLU A 514 13.05 -14.98 21.21
C GLU A 514 13.44 -16.29 21.91
N HIS A 515 14.42 -17.04 21.37
CA HIS A 515 14.88 -18.30 21.97
C HIS A 515 16.32 -18.22 22.48
N LEU A 516 16.49 -17.54 23.62
CA LEU A 516 17.76 -17.57 24.34
C LEU A 516 18.12 -19.01 24.74
N GLY A 517 19.36 -19.43 24.49
CA GLY A 517 19.85 -20.76 24.83
C GLY A 517 19.41 -21.90 23.90
N ARG A 518 18.76 -21.60 22.76
CA ARG A 518 18.43 -22.60 21.72
C ARG A 518 19.16 -22.28 20.41
N LYS A 519 19.57 -23.32 19.69
CA LYS A 519 20.11 -23.22 18.32
C LYS A 519 19.07 -23.70 17.32
N ILE A 520 18.68 -22.84 16.37
CA ILE A 520 17.76 -23.20 15.29
C ILE A 520 18.53 -23.96 14.21
N LEU A 521 18.03 -25.15 13.85
CA LEU A 521 18.65 -26.06 12.89
C LEU A 521 18.04 -25.96 11.49
N GLU A 522 16.73 -25.74 11.41
CA GLU A 522 16.01 -25.77 10.15
C GLU A 522 14.80 -24.83 10.20
N PHE A 523 14.54 -24.16 9.09
CA PHE A 523 13.41 -23.24 8.91
C PHE A 523 12.61 -23.63 7.66
N VAL A 524 11.28 -23.55 7.76
CA VAL A 524 10.36 -23.74 6.64
C VAL A 524 9.23 -22.70 6.68
N SER A 525 8.82 -22.20 5.52
CA SER A 525 7.67 -21.31 5.36
C SER A 525 6.79 -21.74 4.20
N GLY A 526 5.51 -21.97 4.50
CA GLY A 526 4.46 -22.15 3.49
C GLY A 526 3.84 -20.85 2.99
N GLY A 527 4.32 -19.69 3.46
CA GLY A 527 3.82 -18.37 3.08
C GLY A 527 3.75 -17.35 4.25
N PRO A 528 3.13 -16.18 4.00
CA PRO A 528 2.92 -15.17 5.04
C PRO A 528 2.05 -15.70 6.19
N LYS A 529 2.49 -15.49 7.43
CA LYS A 529 1.93 -16.04 8.68
C LYS A 529 1.77 -17.57 8.70
N ASN A 530 2.65 -18.25 7.97
CA ASN A 530 2.68 -19.70 7.85
C ASN A 530 4.14 -20.20 7.79
N TYR A 531 4.70 -20.50 8.96
CA TYR A 531 6.09 -20.95 9.07
C TYR A 531 6.33 -21.87 10.27
N GLY A 532 7.43 -22.61 10.25
CA GLY A 532 7.89 -23.42 11.36
C GLY A 532 9.41 -23.52 11.38
N PHE A 533 9.97 -23.88 12.53
CA PHE A 533 11.40 -24.07 12.69
C PHE A 533 11.70 -25.16 13.73
N ARG A 534 12.81 -25.86 13.53
CA ARG A 534 13.37 -26.84 14.46
C ARG A 534 14.53 -26.24 15.22
N HIS A 535 14.63 -26.56 16.50
CA HIS A 535 15.69 -26.06 17.35
C HIS A 535 16.09 -27.07 18.43
N VAL A 536 17.34 -26.98 18.89
CA VAL A 536 17.91 -27.80 19.97
C VAL A 536 18.40 -26.89 21.10
N ASP A 537 18.65 -27.46 22.26
CA ASP A 537 19.41 -26.78 23.32
C ASP A 537 20.82 -26.41 22.83
N ALA A 538 21.20 -25.15 22.98
CA ALA A 538 22.45 -24.64 22.40
C ALA A 538 23.70 -25.16 23.13
N ALA A 539 23.58 -25.52 24.41
CA ALA A 539 24.71 -25.99 25.22
C ALA A 539 24.95 -27.49 25.04
N THR A 540 23.88 -28.28 24.99
CA THR A 540 23.95 -29.74 24.97
C THR A 540 23.78 -30.34 23.58
N GLY A 541 23.18 -29.59 22.64
CA GLY A 541 22.78 -30.10 21.33
C GLY A 541 21.66 -31.15 21.39
N ARG A 542 21.02 -31.33 22.55
CA ARG A 542 19.92 -32.28 22.79
C ARG A 542 18.58 -31.53 22.94
N ASP A 543 17.50 -32.25 23.25
CA ASP A 543 16.15 -31.69 23.40
C ASP A 543 15.67 -30.95 22.14
N GLU A 544 15.63 -31.69 21.04
CA GLU A 544 15.13 -31.22 19.77
C GLU A 544 13.62 -30.99 19.81
N ARG A 545 13.19 -29.81 19.37
CA ARG A 545 11.79 -29.39 19.33
C ARG A 545 11.49 -28.68 18.01
N ALA A 546 10.22 -28.60 17.67
CA ALA A 546 9.74 -27.87 16.53
C ALA A 546 8.56 -26.97 16.91
N GLU A 547 8.57 -25.75 16.40
CA GLU A 547 7.49 -24.78 16.59
C GLU A 547 6.86 -24.44 15.24
N LEU A 548 5.54 -24.23 15.25
CA LEU A 548 4.75 -23.87 14.07
C LEU A 548 3.88 -22.66 14.36
N LYS A 549 3.86 -21.72 13.42
CA LYS A 549 2.93 -20.60 13.38
C LYS A 549 2.09 -20.68 12.12
N ILE A 550 0.85 -21.12 12.29
CA ILE A 550 -0.12 -21.29 11.20
C ILE A 550 -1.36 -20.46 11.48
N ARG A 551 -1.65 -19.51 10.60
CA ARG A 551 -2.85 -18.69 10.70
C ARG A 551 -4.11 -19.53 10.46
N SER A 552 -5.17 -19.24 11.21
CA SER A 552 -6.54 -19.74 11.01
C SER A 552 -6.83 -21.20 11.39
N PHE A 553 -5.87 -21.93 11.93
CA PHE A 553 -6.06 -23.29 12.45
C PHE A 553 -6.01 -23.30 13.98
N PRO A 554 -6.95 -23.99 14.66
CA PRO A 554 -6.79 -24.29 16.08
C PRO A 554 -5.65 -25.29 16.23
N LEU A 555 -4.58 -24.92 16.92
CA LEU A 555 -3.44 -25.81 17.20
C LEU A 555 -3.78 -26.78 18.34
N SER A 556 -4.84 -27.57 18.16
CA SER A 556 -5.20 -28.67 19.05
C SER A 556 -4.20 -29.81 18.90
N TYR A 557 -4.13 -30.72 19.87
CA TYR A 557 -3.26 -31.91 19.78
C TYR A 557 -3.54 -32.73 18.52
N ALA A 558 -4.82 -32.99 18.20
CA ALA A 558 -5.21 -33.71 16.98
C ALA A 558 -4.77 -32.96 15.70
N THR A 559 -4.91 -31.64 15.68
CA THR A 559 -4.43 -30.81 14.56
C THR A 559 -2.91 -30.85 14.44
N HIS A 560 -2.18 -30.87 15.57
CA HIS A 560 -0.72 -30.98 15.58
C HIS A 560 -0.23 -32.34 15.11
N GLN A 561 -0.99 -33.41 15.27
CA GLN A 561 -0.64 -34.72 14.71
C GLN A 561 -0.66 -34.71 13.17
N LEU A 562 -1.64 -34.01 12.58
CA LEU A 562 -1.78 -33.90 11.13
C LEU A 562 -0.87 -32.82 10.54
N ILE A 563 -0.84 -31.65 11.17
CA ILE A 563 -0.06 -30.48 10.75
C ILE A 563 1.07 -30.27 11.76
N ASN A 564 2.22 -30.84 11.44
CA ASN A 564 3.47 -30.69 12.18
C ASN A 564 4.57 -30.17 11.26
N PHE A 565 5.76 -29.96 11.82
CA PHE A 565 6.89 -29.40 11.08
C PHE A 565 7.24 -30.26 9.86
N GLN A 566 7.23 -31.58 10.01
CA GLN A 566 7.57 -32.52 8.94
C GLN A 566 6.54 -32.48 7.82
N THR A 567 5.24 -32.50 8.15
CA THR A 567 4.18 -32.44 7.12
C THR A 567 4.15 -31.09 6.42
N MET A 568 4.40 -29.98 7.12
CA MET A 568 4.59 -28.65 6.51
C MET A 568 5.79 -28.61 5.57
N LYS A 569 6.95 -29.10 6.03
CA LYS A 569 8.18 -29.18 5.24
C LYS A 569 7.93 -29.97 3.96
N GLN A 570 7.34 -31.16 4.08
CA GLN A 570 7.05 -32.00 2.92
C GLN A 570 6.15 -31.28 1.90
N LEU A 571 5.08 -30.62 2.36
CA LEU A 571 4.21 -29.85 1.48
C LEU A 571 4.94 -28.70 0.78
N VAL A 572 5.81 -27.97 1.48
CA VAL A 572 6.61 -26.90 0.88
C VAL A 572 7.57 -27.45 -0.18
N ILE A 573 8.26 -28.55 0.12
CA ILE A 573 9.20 -29.18 -0.81
C ILE A 573 8.45 -29.74 -2.03
N CYS A 574 7.40 -30.54 -1.83
CA CYS A 574 6.60 -31.10 -2.92
C CYS A 574 5.97 -30.03 -3.81
N GLN A 575 5.60 -28.87 -3.26
CA GLN A 575 4.95 -27.81 -4.02
C GLN A 575 5.93 -26.87 -4.73
N PHE A 576 7.09 -26.58 -4.12
CA PHE A 576 7.95 -25.46 -4.52
C PHE A 576 9.41 -25.82 -4.79
N ASN A 577 9.85 -27.05 -4.56
CA ASN A 577 11.22 -27.46 -4.86
C ASN A 577 11.35 -27.78 -6.35
N ILE A 578 11.80 -26.81 -7.15
CA ILE A 578 11.83 -26.89 -8.61
C ILE A 578 12.99 -27.79 -9.11
N ASP A 579 14.04 -28.01 -8.31
CA ASP A 579 15.27 -28.75 -8.68
C ASP A 579 15.54 -30.03 -7.85
N GLY A 580 14.66 -30.44 -6.92
CA GLY A 580 14.98 -31.53 -6.00
C GLY A 580 14.73 -32.94 -6.52
N GLU A 581 15.75 -33.80 -6.45
CA GLU A 581 15.54 -35.22 -6.17
C GLU A 581 14.74 -35.34 -4.86
N ILE A 582 13.68 -36.14 -4.87
CA ILE A 582 12.88 -36.44 -3.69
C ILE A 582 13.77 -37.27 -2.76
N ASP A 583 14.10 -36.76 -1.58
CA ASP A 583 14.79 -37.55 -0.55
C ASP A 583 13.95 -38.82 -0.26
N ASP A 584 14.54 -40.01 -0.44
CA ASP A 584 13.92 -41.35 -0.23
C ASP A 584 13.51 -41.64 1.24
N MET A 585 13.52 -40.62 2.11
CA MET A 585 13.09 -40.69 3.51
C MET A 585 11.64 -40.19 3.70
N ALA A 586 10.78 -40.36 2.69
CA ALA A 586 9.35 -40.18 2.84
C ALA A 586 8.77 -41.35 3.66
N SER A 587 8.51 -41.11 4.94
CA SER A 587 7.82 -42.06 5.82
C SER A 587 6.51 -42.54 5.18
N GLU A 588 6.31 -43.85 5.10
CA GLU A 588 5.14 -44.55 4.54
C GLU A 588 3.77 -44.19 5.17
N ASN A 589 3.72 -43.23 6.11
CA ASN A 589 2.53 -42.87 6.89
C ASN A 589 1.93 -41.49 6.58
N CYS A 590 2.27 -40.85 5.46
CA CYS A 590 1.59 -39.63 5.03
C CYS A 590 0.61 -39.91 3.88
N ILE A 591 -0.69 -39.88 4.20
CA ILE A 591 -1.77 -39.78 3.21
C ILE A 591 -1.74 -38.37 2.63
N LEU A 592 -0.82 -38.10 1.71
CA LEU A 592 -0.94 -36.96 0.82
C LEU A 592 -1.93 -37.35 -0.27
N ASP A 593 -3.11 -36.74 -0.28
CA ASP A 593 -3.97 -36.78 -1.47
C ASP A 593 -3.18 -36.25 -2.67
N SER A 594 -3.54 -36.69 -3.88
CA SER A 594 -2.94 -36.29 -5.18
C SER A 594 -2.87 -34.78 -5.45
N ASN A 595 -3.34 -33.94 -4.53
CA ASN A 595 -3.43 -32.49 -4.60
C ASN A 595 -2.57 -31.72 -3.56
N ASN A 596 -1.71 -32.36 -2.76
CA ASN A 596 -0.88 -31.69 -1.72
C ASN A 596 -1.69 -30.91 -0.67
N ILE A 597 -2.71 -31.54 -0.08
CA ILE A 597 -3.62 -30.91 0.91
C ILE A 597 -3.64 -31.73 2.19
N ILE A 598 -3.65 -31.05 3.36
CA ILE A 598 -3.97 -31.69 4.65
C ILE A 598 -5.33 -31.19 5.12
N SER A 599 -6.29 -32.10 5.27
CA SER A 599 -7.64 -31.75 5.72
C SER A 599 -7.75 -31.93 7.23
N VAL A 600 -8.19 -30.89 7.93
CA VAL A 600 -8.38 -30.91 9.38
C VAL A 600 -9.86 -30.71 9.69
N GLU A 601 -10.44 -31.69 10.38
CA GLU A 601 -11.78 -31.58 10.94
C GLU A 601 -11.71 -31.07 12.38
N PHE A 602 -12.57 -30.11 12.73
CA PHE A 602 -12.65 -29.59 14.08
C PHE A 602 -14.10 -29.17 14.39
N PRO A 603 -14.52 -29.28 15.67
CA PRO A 603 -15.81 -28.77 16.07
C PRO A 603 -15.83 -27.25 15.95
N GLN A 604 -16.79 -26.73 15.20
CA GLN A 604 -17.07 -25.31 15.06
C GLN A 604 -18.45 -25.02 15.65
N ILE A 605 -18.50 -24.01 16.52
CA ILE A 605 -19.77 -23.48 17.00
C ILE A 605 -20.37 -22.66 15.85
N GLY A 606 -21.41 -23.21 15.26
CA GLY A 606 -22.31 -22.52 14.36
C GLY A 606 -23.37 -21.79 15.17
N ARG A 607 -23.91 -20.74 14.57
CA ARG A 607 -25.10 -20.07 15.09
C ARG A 607 -26.16 -20.11 14.00
N THR A 608 -27.34 -20.61 14.32
CA THR A 608 -28.45 -20.58 13.35
C THR A 608 -28.78 -19.12 13.09
N THR A 609 -29.51 -18.87 12.01
CA THR A 609 -30.08 -17.57 11.74
C THR A 609 -30.85 -17.08 13.00
N ARG A 610 -31.63 -17.97 13.63
CA ARG A 610 -32.39 -17.76 14.89
C ARG A 610 -31.57 -17.62 16.15
N SER A 611 -30.24 -17.54 16.04
CA SER A 611 -29.33 -17.39 17.16
C SER A 611 -29.12 -18.61 18.06
N ASP A 612 -29.64 -19.79 17.68
CA ASP A 612 -29.38 -21.05 18.39
C ASP A 612 -27.94 -21.49 18.16
N LEU A 613 -27.30 -21.98 19.22
CA LEU A 613 -25.94 -22.51 19.14
C LEU A 613 -26.01 -24.00 18.81
N TYR A 614 -25.25 -24.41 17.81
CA TYR A 614 -25.08 -25.81 17.46
C TYR A 614 -23.61 -26.08 17.12
N THR A 615 -23.17 -27.30 17.38
CA THR A 615 -21.81 -27.73 17.04
C THR A 615 -21.86 -28.50 15.73
N ILE A 616 -21.09 -28.05 14.75
CA ILE A 616 -20.85 -28.82 13.51
C ILE A 616 -19.40 -29.22 13.44
N MET A 617 -19.15 -30.39 12.83
CA MET A 617 -17.81 -30.73 12.38
C MET A 617 -17.50 -29.93 11.12
N ALA A 618 -16.64 -28.94 11.25
CA ALA A 618 -16.15 -28.15 10.13
C ALA A 618 -14.85 -28.76 9.60
N ARG A 619 -14.67 -28.72 8.29
CA ARG A 619 -13.44 -29.13 7.61
C ARG A 619 -12.70 -27.89 7.12
N LYS A 620 -11.39 -27.82 7.39
CA LYS A 620 -10.47 -26.85 6.77
C LYS A 620 -9.35 -27.57 6.07
N ASP A 621 -9.11 -27.18 4.83
CA ASP A 621 -8.02 -27.69 4.01
C ASP A 621 -6.80 -26.78 4.17
N TYR A 622 -5.71 -27.33 4.71
CA TYR A 622 -4.42 -26.68 4.77
C TYR A 622 -3.67 -26.85 3.45
N ARG A 623 -3.22 -25.72 2.89
CA ARG A 623 -2.41 -25.63 1.67
C ARG A 623 -1.29 -24.63 1.88
N VAL A 624 -0.12 -24.93 1.35
CA VAL A 624 0.97 -23.96 1.27
C VAL A 624 0.65 -22.97 0.15
N CYS A 625 0.81 -21.67 0.42
CA CYS A 625 0.36 -20.61 -0.48
C CYS A 625 1.34 -19.43 -0.42
N PHE A 626 2.18 -19.32 -1.43
CA PHE A 626 3.04 -18.16 -1.64
C PHE A 626 2.62 -17.42 -2.91
N GLU A 627 2.05 -16.23 -2.75
CA GLU A 627 1.54 -15.41 -3.85
C GLU A 627 2.15 -13.99 -3.86
N LYS A 628 3.28 -13.79 -3.15
CA LYS A 628 3.89 -12.46 -2.96
C LYS A 628 5.14 -12.22 -3.81
N GLY A 629 5.58 -13.20 -4.60
CA GLY A 629 6.76 -13.06 -5.44
C GLY A 629 6.96 -14.24 -6.38
N ARG A 630 8.16 -14.28 -6.95
CA ARG A 630 8.67 -15.36 -7.80
C ARG A 630 9.46 -16.35 -6.96
N ILE A 631 9.30 -17.64 -7.20
CA ILE A 631 10.07 -18.68 -6.51
C ILE A 631 11.24 -19.09 -7.42
N ARG A 632 12.44 -19.14 -6.85
CA ARG A 632 13.64 -19.68 -7.52
C ARG A 632 13.85 -21.15 -7.16
N PRO A 633 14.65 -21.89 -7.93
CA PRO A 633 14.79 -23.33 -7.70
C PRO A 633 15.39 -23.75 -6.35
N ASN A 634 16.16 -22.87 -5.69
CA ASN A 634 16.66 -23.06 -4.32
C ASN A 634 15.67 -22.58 -3.23
N MET A 635 14.38 -22.45 -3.57
CA MET A 635 13.32 -21.93 -2.71
C MET A 635 13.55 -20.50 -2.18
N GLU A 636 14.46 -19.74 -2.79
CA GLU A 636 14.56 -18.29 -2.57
C GLU A 636 13.41 -17.58 -3.27
N THR A 637 12.90 -16.53 -2.65
CA THR A 637 11.84 -15.73 -3.24
C THR A 637 12.41 -14.41 -3.76
N LEU A 638 11.97 -14.02 -4.95
CA LEU A 638 12.27 -12.72 -5.54
C LEU A 638 10.99 -11.89 -5.64
N PRO A 639 11.08 -10.56 -5.49
CA PRO A 639 9.92 -9.71 -5.71
C PRO A 639 9.49 -9.74 -7.18
N PHE A 640 8.20 -9.54 -7.42
CA PHE A 640 7.69 -9.35 -8.78
C PHE A 640 8.40 -8.17 -9.46
N GLY A 641 8.84 -8.35 -10.71
CA GLY A 641 9.55 -7.30 -11.43
C GLY A 641 11.08 -7.28 -11.27
N HIS A 642 11.66 -8.19 -10.48
CA HIS A 642 13.12 -8.29 -10.34
C HIS A 642 13.79 -8.61 -11.70
N GLY A 643 14.76 -7.78 -12.08
CA GLY A 643 15.59 -7.93 -13.29
C GLY A 643 16.96 -8.50 -12.97
N ASN A 644 17.54 -9.29 -13.88
CA ASN A 644 18.90 -9.81 -13.76
C ASN A 644 19.91 -8.70 -14.05
N VAL A 645 20.83 -8.44 -13.12
CA VAL A 645 21.87 -7.40 -13.24
C VAL A 645 22.88 -7.71 -14.35
N LEU A 646 23.08 -9.01 -14.68
CA LEU A 646 24.08 -9.46 -15.65
C LEU A 646 23.72 -9.15 -17.12
N GLU A 647 22.44 -9.07 -17.48
CA GLU A 647 22.02 -8.68 -18.84
C GLU A 647 22.02 -7.16 -19.04
N GLN A 648 22.11 -6.36 -17.97
CA GLN A 648 22.07 -4.90 -18.07
C GLN A 648 23.42 -4.27 -18.42
N GLN A 649 24.54 -4.92 -18.09
CA GLN A 649 25.85 -4.53 -18.63
C GLN A 649 25.91 -4.81 -20.14
N GLN A 650 25.37 -5.95 -20.59
CA GLN A 650 25.21 -6.24 -22.02
C GLN A 650 24.20 -5.32 -22.71
N GLN A 651 23.09 -4.94 -22.08
CA GLN A 651 22.15 -3.99 -22.69
C GLN A 651 22.63 -2.53 -22.66
N GLN A 652 23.47 -2.13 -21.69
CA GLN A 652 24.17 -0.84 -21.75
C GLN A 652 25.29 -0.86 -22.79
N GLU A 653 26.02 -1.97 -22.95
CA GLU A 653 26.98 -2.14 -24.05
C GLU A 653 26.29 -2.20 -25.41
N ASP A 654 25.15 -2.89 -25.55
CA ASP A 654 24.35 -2.95 -26.77
C ASP A 654 23.63 -1.62 -27.07
N GLN A 655 23.31 -0.80 -26.07
CA GLN A 655 22.81 0.57 -26.28
C GLN A 655 23.93 1.57 -26.60
N ILE A 656 25.18 1.29 -26.21
CA ILE A 656 26.36 2.03 -26.67
C ILE A 656 26.73 1.59 -28.10
N ILE A 657 26.45 0.34 -28.48
CA ILE A 657 26.68 -0.21 -29.83
C ILE A 657 25.52 0.11 -30.80
N HIS A 658 24.31 0.35 -30.30
CA HIS A 658 23.16 0.84 -31.06
C HIS A 658 22.77 2.26 -30.68
N GLN A 659 23.73 3.20 -30.76
CA GLN A 659 23.35 4.54 -31.19
C GLN A 659 22.81 4.44 -32.63
N PRO A 660 21.70 5.11 -32.98
CA PRO A 660 21.33 5.21 -34.38
C PRO A 660 22.51 5.86 -35.09
N HIS A 661 22.97 5.23 -36.18
CA HIS A 661 23.76 5.94 -37.17
C HIS A 661 23.08 7.27 -37.40
N VAL A 662 23.72 8.35 -36.94
CA VAL A 662 23.48 9.68 -37.50
C VAL A 662 23.66 9.45 -39.00
N GLN A 663 22.56 9.53 -39.76
CA GLN A 663 22.67 9.81 -41.17
C GLN A 663 23.38 11.15 -41.24
N VAL A 664 24.70 11.10 -41.36
CA VAL A 664 25.46 12.19 -41.93
C VAL A 664 24.87 12.34 -43.31
N GLN A 665 24.00 13.35 -43.49
CA GLN A 665 23.72 13.86 -44.82
C GLN A 665 25.09 14.14 -45.43
N GLN A 666 25.49 13.32 -46.39
CA GLN A 666 26.59 13.66 -47.28
C GLN A 666 26.16 14.94 -47.99
N HIS A 667 26.65 16.08 -47.52
CA HIS A 667 26.62 17.28 -48.32
C HIS A 667 27.34 16.97 -49.63
N PRO A 668 26.78 17.35 -50.79
CA PRO A 668 27.44 17.12 -52.06
C PRO A 668 28.79 17.84 -52.01
N ILE A 669 29.87 17.08 -52.23
CA ILE A 669 31.21 17.62 -52.42
C ILE A 669 31.12 18.53 -53.66
N LEU A 670 31.26 19.83 -53.44
CA LEU A 670 31.34 20.81 -54.52
C LEU A 670 32.61 20.53 -55.31
N ASP A 671 32.46 20.05 -56.54
CA ASP A 671 33.56 19.91 -57.48
C ASP A 671 33.97 21.31 -57.97
N LEU A 672 35.05 21.85 -57.39
CA LEU A 672 35.59 23.16 -57.70
C LEU A 672 36.07 23.29 -59.17
N GLN A 673 36.18 22.19 -59.91
CA GLN A 673 36.52 22.22 -61.34
C GLN A 673 35.34 22.54 -62.25
N ALA A 674 34.10 22.50 -61.73
CA ALA A 674 32.89 22.77 -62.51
C ALA A 674 32.50 24.26 -62.56
N ILE A 675 33.24 25.16 -61.90
CA ILE A 675 32.95 26.60 -61.85
C ILE A 675 33.83 27.34 -62.87
N PRO A 676 33.28 28.04 -63.87
CA PRO A 676 34.08 28.76 -64.86
C PRO A 676 34.93 29.86 -64.20
N GLY A 677 36.27 29.74 -64.31
CA GLY A 677 37.23 30.73 -63.79
C GLY A 677 37.86 30.42 -62.41
N SER A 678 37.58 29.25 -61.82
CA SER A 678 38.10 28.83 -60.50
C SER A 678 39.38 27.99 -60.55
N SER A 679 40.04 27.86 -61.70
CA SER A 679 41.03 26.81 -61.98
C SER A 679 42.30 26.80 -61.10
N ASN A 680 42.44 27.70 -60.13
CA ASN A 680 43.54 27.74 -59.16
C ASN A 680 43.09 28.11 -57.73
N TRP A 681 41.81 27.96 -57.38
CA TRP A 681 41.32 28.33 -56.04
C TRP A 681 41.44 27.14 -55.07
N THR A 682 41.91 27.41 -53.86
CA THR A 682 41.84 26.43 -52.75
C THR A 682 40.55 26.59 -51.96
N ASP A 683 40.13 25.55 -51.21
CA ASP A 683 38.94 25.60 -50.34
C ASP A 683 38.95 26.77 -49.35
N VAL A 684 40.15 27.21 -48.95
CA VAL A 684 40.37 28.33 -48.03
C VAL A 684 40.11 29.69 -48.69
N ASP A 685 40.41 29.83 -49.99
CA ASP A 685 40.17 31.06 -50.75
C ASP A 685 38.68 31.29 -51.01
N TYR A 686 37.93 30.20 -51.21
CA TYR A 686 36.48 30.26 -51.40
C TYR A 686 35.74 30.74 -50.14
N LEU A 687 36.12 30.20 -48.97
CA LEU A 687 35.51 30.56 -47.69
C LEU A 687 35.82 31.98 -47.22
N ARG A 688 36.95 32.57 -47.67
CA ARG A 688 37.28 33.97 -47.37
C ARG A 688 36.47 34.99 -48.17
N ARG A 689 36.00 34.63 -49.36
CA ARG A 689 35.34 35.58 -50.28
C ARG A 689 33.82 35.63 -50.15
N TYR A 690 33.20 34.60 -49.57
CA TYR A 690 31.74 34.45 -49.50
C TYR A 690 31.19 34.21 -48.08
N ARG A 691 31.86 34.77 -47.06
CA ARG A 691 31.26 34.96 -45.73
C ARG A 691 30.64 36.33 -45.59
#